data_AF-A0A316LFT6-F1
#
_entry.id   AF-A0A316LFT6-F1
#
_cell.length_a   1.000
_cell.length_b   1.000
_cell.length_c   1.000
_cell.angle_alpha   90.00
_cell.angle_beta   90.00
_cell.angle_gamma   90.00
#
_symmetry.space_group_name_H-M   'P 1'
#
loop_
_entity.id
_entity.type
_entity.pdbx_description
1 polymer ?
#
loop_
_entity_poly.entity_id
_entity_poly.type
_entity_poly.pdbx_seq_one_letter_code
_entity_poly.pdbx_strand_id
1 'polypeptide(L)'
;MGYPCQRVSFYLYFSPRRRVEKQEERKMKKRLCSILLGLCLVLTMLPTMALAADGGDGTQANPWNISAEGEGNNVTAYLEQNDDGPTYTLVISGSGAMKDFKFSSPSGYWTSDAPWHSKLSVDSSTNRYPITVLEIGDGITHIGSATFASLSIPEISFKRNVTSYGTYVYISCTAVTTVDWTNFSIETIPEGLLYGCSALTTFKNGSTISDDYALMLPDTVTGIGTSSFFGCTSLIRADLTNLSKSVGQNAFMSCTGLKQVDLPKTVNGSCVDSYFGTGCFSTSAIETITLPENVTTISNNMFNRCGLLTDVKTTSSIKTIGETAFFCDKDSVGKTEAPWSSFVGTNLDLSGVTTIGKSAFNSCSSPKSVIRLDSIQNLGERAFGDCTSVQVVDMSKAGESITYANNAFTQLGKGSVIYITNNSSSLTGQYEGIYSKDKTVLAIINSGTFPATSQFVAGQLAEPVKGGYKFEGWYESATFEDEALTGTPIAGKTYYAKWEGKAEQSAPAAPTLKDRGYTSITLETIEGAQYRCNGGAWQTFPEFTGLTAGTVYTFETRYPETEDYKASPVSDAVEFSTLYYAVPSVPSNSVSAPSIPNGTVTVSPANASKGTTVTITTKPNEGYELGSLTVTDANGNALALTDLGDGKYSFVMPGSKVSVEASFVKTAVSTGFADVPADAYFADAVKWAVDKGMTNGLTDTMFGPYEPCTRAEIVTFLYRAYQGK
;
A
#
# COMPACT_ATOMS: atom_id res chain seq x y z
N MET A 1 8.82 24.97 47.45
CA MET A 1 8.29 25.81 48.55
C MET A 1 6.78 25.85 48.38
N GLY A 2 5.93 25.14 49.12
CA GLY A 2 6.04 24.65 50.50
C GLY A 2 5.25 25.55 51.43
N TYR A 3 3.92 25.36 51.53
CA TYR A 3 3.12 25.75 52.69
C TYR A 3 2.06 24.67 52.98
N PRO A 4 2.00 24.11 54.21
CA PRO A 4 1.13 22.96 54.55
C PRO A 4 0.01 23.29 55.56
N CYS A 5 -0.93 22.33 55.71
CA CYS A 5 -1.64 21.89 56.94
C CYS A 5 -2.52 22.91 57.74
N GLN A 6 -3.60 22.59 58.48
CA GLN A 6 -4.32 21.36 58.82
C GLN A 6 -5.68 21.72 59.49
N ARG A 7 -6.69 20.86 59.27
CA ARG A 7 -7.89 20.50 60.08
C ARG A 7 -8.06 21.01 61.52
N VAL A 8 -9.32 21.27 61.90
CA VAL A 8 -9.96 20.79 63.16
C VAL A 8 -11.46 20.44 62.91
N SER A 9 -11.93 19.46 63.67
CA SER A 9 -13.08 18.55 63.50
C SER A 9 -14.45 18.98 64.05
N PHE A 10 -15.48 18.36 63.43
CA PHE A 10 -16.79 17.88 63.90
C PHE A 10 -17.18 17.95 65.39
N TYR A 11 -18.44 18.32 65.64
CA TYR A 11 -19.37 17.52 66.48
C TYR A 11 -20.79 17.53 65.88
N LEU A 12 -21.32 16.31 65.68
CA LEU A 12 -22.68 16.00 65.23
C LEU A 12 -23.64 15.96 66.43
N TYR A 13 -24.90 16.40 66.23
CA TYR A 13 -26.07 15.70 66.79
C TYR A 13 -27.27 15.87 65.84
N PHE A 14 -27.87 14.73 65.46
CA PHE A 14 -28.93 14.56 64.45
C PHE A 14 -30.21 14.04 65.11
N SER A 15 -31.38 14.58 64.73
CA SER A 15 -32.65 13.86 64.48
C SER A 15 -33.81 14.83 64.16
N PRO A 16 -34.94 14.38 63.58
CA PRO A 16 -35.11 13.42 62.47
C PRO A 16 -36.20 13.87 61.45
N ARG A 17 -35.89 13.88 60.13
CA ARG A 17 -36.88 14.15 59.05
C ARG A 17 -36.94 13.08 57.95
N ARG A 18 -36.47 11.85 58.21
CA ARG A 18 -36.26 10.80 57.18
C ARG A 18 -37.25 9.63 57.16
N ARG A 19 -38.40 9.71 57.86
CA ARG A 19 -39.33 8.56 58.02
C ARG A 19 -40.59 8.60 57.15
N VAL A 20 -40.97 9.76 56.59
CA VAL A 20 -42.21 9.89 55.79
C VAL A 20 -41.98 9.66 54.30
N GLU A 21 -40.85 10.09 53.73
CA GLU A 21 -40.54 9.89 52.30
C GLU A 21 -40.34 8.41 51.90
N LYS A 22 -39.73 7.59 52.77
CA LYS A 22 -39.51 6.15 52.48
C LYS A 22 -40.80 5.32 52.46
N GLN A 23 -41.89 5.81 53.04
CA GLN A 23 -43.16 5.07 53.11
C GLN A 23 -44.04 5.34 51.87
N GLU A 24 -44.04 6.58 51.38
CA GLU A 24 -44.67 6.97 50.12
C GLU A 24 -43.95 6.35 48.91
N GLU A 25 -42.62 6.33 48.90
CA GLU A 25 -41.83 5.71 47.81
C GLU A 25 -42.05 4.18 47.73
N ARG A 26 -42.22 3.50 48.88
CA ARG A 26 -42.59 2.07 48.93
C ARG A 26 -44.03 1.82 48.48
N LYS A 27 -44.96 2.75 48.75
CA LYS A 27 -46.35 2.69 48.26
C LYS A 27 -46.42 2.87 46.74
N MET A 28 -45.61 3.78 46.20
CA MET A 28 -45.54 4.06 44.77
C MET A 28 -44.87 2.93 43.99
N LYS A 29 -43.74 2.38 44.49
CA LYS A 29 -43.10 1.18 43.89
C LYS A 29 -44.00 -0.06 43.95
N LYS A 30 -44.77 -0.25 45.03
CA LYS A 30 -45.77 -1.32 45.11
C LYS A 30 -46.91 -1.12 44.11
N ARG A 31 -47.43 0.11 43.94
CA ARG A 31 -48.45 0.41 42.92
C ARG A 31 -47.94 0.23 41.49
N LEU A 32 -46.70 0.64 41.20
CA LEU A 32 -46.07 0.41 39.89
C LEU A 32 -45.85 -1.09 39.62
N CYS A 33 -45.37 -1.86 40.61
CA CYS A 33 -45.28 -3.32 40.48
C CYS A 33 -46.65 -3.99 40.37
N SER A 34 -47.69 -3.47 41.02
CA SER A 34 -49.06 -4.01 40.92
C SER A 34 -49.67 -3.73 39.55
N ILE A 35 -49.38 -2.56 38.97
CA ILE A 35 -49.80 -2.19 37.61
C ILE A 35 -49.00 -2.97 36.57
N LEU A 36 -47.69 -3.21 36.79
CA LEU A 36 -46.87 -4.05 35.92
C LEU A 36 -47.23 -5.55 36.03
N LEU A 37 -47.53 -6.06 37.22
CA LEU A 37 -48.07 -7.41 37.42
C LEU A 37 -49.49 -7.53 36.88
N GLY A 38 -50.30 -6.48 37.00
CA GLY A 38 -51.64 -6.39 36.40
C GLY A 38 -51.59 -6.33 34.89
N LEU A 39 -50.67 -5.57 34.28
CA LEU A 39 -50.44 -5.55 32.84
C LEU A 39 -49.88 -6.89 32.36
N CYS A 40 -48.94 -7.51 33.09
CA CYS A 40 -48.45 -8.85 32.77
C CYS A 40 -49.55 -9.90 32.87
N LEU A 41 -50.43 -9.83 33.88
CA LEU A 41 -51.56 -10.76 34.04
C LEU A 41 -52.64 -10.55 32.97
N VAL A 42 -52.89 -9.30 32.55
CA VAL A 42 -53.82 -8.97 31.46
C VAL A 42 -53.22 -9.31 30.08
N LEU A 43 -51.90 -9.22 29.90
CA LEU A 43 -51.18 -9.72 28.71
C LEU A 43 -51.13 -11.26 28.64
N THR A 44 -51.15 -11.97 29.78
CA THR A 44 -51.29 -13.44 29.81
C THR A 44 -52.74 -13.94 29.73
N MET A 45 -53.73 -13.03 29.73
CA MET A 45 -55.17 -13.33 29.64
C MET A 45 -55.78 -12.99 28.27
N LEU A 46 -54.98 -12.52 27.32
CA LEU A 46 -55.32 -12.72 25.90
C LEU A 46 -55.36 -14.24 25.69
N PRO A 47 -56.34 -14.77 24.93
CA PRO A 47 -56.44 -16.20 24.73
C PRO A 47 -55.06 -16.68 24.29
N THR A 48 -54.50 -17.65 25.01
CA THR A 48 -53.55 -18.58 24.43
C THR A 48 -54.20 -19.02 23.13
N MET A 49 -53.80 -18.36 22.02
CA MET A 49 -54.28 -18.72 20.71
C MET A 49 -53.97 -20.19 20.60
N ALA A 50 -54.99 -20.95 20.24
CA ALA A 50 -54.88 -22.37 19.98
C ALA A 50 -53.55 -22.61 19.28
N LEU A 51 -52.74 -23.54 19.79
CA LEU A 51 -51.67 -24.14 19.00
C LEU A 51 -52.32 -24.44 17.64
N ALA A 52 -52.01 -23.63 16.63
CA ALA A 52 -52.57 -23.83 15.31
C ALA A 52 -52.07 -25.21 14.90
N ALA A 53 -53.02 -26.16 14.82
CA ALA A 53 -52.71 -27.51 14.42
C ALA A 53 -51.98 -27.45 13.07
N ASP A 54 -51.00 -28.33 12.86
CA ASP A 54 -50.43 -28.56 11.53
C ASP A 54 -51.58 -28.91 10.57
N GLY A 55 -52.13 -27.91 9.86
CA GLY A 55 -53.36 -28.06 9.07
C GLY A 55 -54.37 -26.91 9.08
N GLY A 56 -54.02 -25.69 9.55
CA GLY A 56 -54.87 -24.50 9.37
C GLY A 56 -55.35 -24.32 7.91
N ASP A 57 -56.53 -23.74 7.70
CA ASP A 57 -57.07 -23.56 6.34
C ASP A 57 -56.54 -22.28 5.64
N GLY A 58 -55.84 -21.42 6.37
CA GLY A 58 -55.23 -20.19 5.85
C GLY A 58 -56.13 -18.97 5.94
N THR A 59 -57.24 -19.04 6.66
CA THR A 59 -58.08 -17.89 6.99
C THR A 59 -57.62 -17.23 8.30
N GLN A 60 -58.01 -15.98 8.53
CA GLN A 60 -57.69 -15.28 9.78
C GLN A 60 -58.18 -16.02 11.04
N ALA A 61 -59.32 -16.72 10.95
CA ALA A 61 -59.88 -17.50 12.04
C ALA A 61 -59.12 -18.82 12.30
N ASN A 62 -58.45 -19.35 11.27
CA ASN A 62 -57.73 -20.62 11.32
C ASN A 62 -56.41 -20.54 10.50
N PRO A 63 -55.45 -19.74 10.99
CA PRO A 63 -54.22 -19.46 10.24
C PRO A 63 -53.29 -20.67 10.22
N TRP A 64 -52.36 -20.70 9.26
CA TRP A 64 -51.30 -21.69 9.22
C TRP A 64 -50.28 -21.46 10.33
N ASN A 65 -49.81 -22.54 10.95
CA ASN A 65 -48.62 -22.51 11.79
C ASN A 65 -47.35 -22.61 10.93
N ILE A 66 -46.52 -21.58 10.99
CA ILE A 66 -45.27 -21.48 10.22
C ILE A 66 -44.07 -21.23 11.15
N SER A 67 -44.22 -21.53 12.44
CA SER A 67 -43.17 -21.42 13.44
C SER A 67 -42.02 -22.37 13.16
N ALA A 68 -40.78 -21.91 13.34
CA ALA A 68 -39.61 -22.79 13.43
C ALA A 68 -39.68 -23.67 14.68
N GLU A 69 -39.00 -24.83 14.62
CA GLU A 69 -38.84 -25.68 15.81
C GLU A 69 -38.13 -24.92 16.94
N GLY A 70 -38.58 -25.12 18.18
CA GLY A 70 -37.99 -24.51 19.38
C GLY A 70 -39.01 -23.79 20.26
N GLU A 71 -38.66 -23.63 21.54
CA GLU A 71 -39.50 -22.92 22.51
C GLU A 71 -39.56 -21.42 22.21
N GLY A 72 -40.75 -20.82 22.31
CA GLY A 72 -40.95 -19.37 22.18
C GLY A 72 -41.29 -18.88 20.77
N ASN A 73 -41.26 -19.73 19.75
CA ASN A 73 -41.76 -19.39 18.42
C ASN A 73 -43.28 -19.58 18.34
N ASN A 74 -43.98 -18.54 17.93
CA ASN A 74 -45.42 -18.55 17.69
C ASN A 74 -45.71 -17.66 16.48
N VAL A 75 -45.42 -18.17 15.29
CA VAL A 75 -45.60 -17.46 14.02
C VAL A 75 -46.69 -18.13 13.20
N THR A 76 -47.63 -17.30 12.72
CA THR A 76 -48.75 -17.76 11.92
C THR A 76 -48.89 -16.95 10.63
N ALA A 77 -49.54 -17.53 9.62
CA ALA A 77 -49.85 -16.85 8.38
C ALA A 77 -51.27 -17.13 7.89
N TYR A 78 -51.88 -16.15 7.23
CA TYR A 78 -53.18 -16.30 6.56
C TYR A 78 -53.25 -15.41 5.31
N LEU A 79 -54.22 -15.71 4.44
CA LEU A 79 -54.53 -14.91 3.26
C LEU A 79 -55.81 -14.11 3.50
N GLU A 80 -55.78 -12.85 3.09
CA GLU A 80 -56.94 -11.97 2.99
C GLU A 80 -57.14 -11.57 1.53
N GLN A 81 -58.37 -11.67 1.01
CA GLN A 81 -58.64 -11.28 -0.37
C GLN A 81 -58.74 -9.76 -0.45
N ASN A 82 -58.10 -9.16 -1.46
CA ASN A 82 -58.12 -7.72 -1.68
C ASN A 82 -59.44 -7.29 -2.36
N ASP A 83 -59.84 -6.04 -2.11
CA ASP A 83 -61.07 -5.45 -2.67
C ASP A 83 -61.04 -5.30 -4.21
N ASP A 84 -59.86 -5.36 -4.82
CA ASP A 84 -59.60 -5.02 -6.22
C ASP A 84 -59.69 -6.21 -7.20
N GLY A 85 -59.99 -7.43 -6.73
CA GLY A 85 -60.19 -8.59 -7.59
C GLY A 85 -59.68 -9.91 -7.00
N PRO A 86 -59.16 -10.85 -7.81
CA PRO A 86 -58.67 -12.15 -7.35
C PRO A 86 -57.24 -12.06 -6.80
N THR A 87 -56.88 -10.97 -6.12
CA THR A 87 -55.57 -10.78 -5.51
C THR A 87 -55.66 -10.88 -3.99
N TYR A 88 -54.54 -11.16 -3.33
CA TYR A 88 -54.50 -11.45 -1.91
C TYR A 88 -53.40 -10.67 -1.18
N THR A 89 -53.69 -10.32 0.07
CA THR A 89 -52.73 -9.93 1.08
C THR A 89 -52.29 -11.16 1.87
N LEU A 90 -50.98 -11.41 1.92
CA LEU A 90 -50.40 -12.41 2.82
C LEU A 90 -50.01 -11.74 4.13
N VAL A 91 -50.66 -12.13 5.22
CA VAL A 91 -50.39 -11.59 6.55
C VAL A 91 -49.61 -12.61 7.38
N ILE A 92 -48.43 -12.22 7.86
CA ILE A 92 -47.61 -12.97 8.81
C ILE A 92 -47.65 -12.26 10.15
N SER A 93 -48.02 -12.99 11.19
CA SER A 93 -48.21 -12.45 12.53
C SER A 93 -47.63 -13.34 13.62
N GLY A 94 -47.57 -12.81 14.84
CA GLY A 94 -47.02 -13.50 16.00
C GLY A 94 -45.59 -13.07 16.32
N SER A 95 -44.83 -13.95 16.97
CA SER A 95 -43.48 -13.65 17.46
C SER A 95 -42.51 -14.81 17.32
N GLY A 96 -41.26 -14.51 16.98
CA GLY A 96 -40.18 -15.50 16.89
C GLY A 96 -39.80 -15.85 15.45
N ALA A 97 -39.21 -17.03 15.28
CA ALA A 97 -38.64 -17.49 14.02
C ALA A 97 -39.64 -18.27 13.16
N MET A 98 -39.60 -18.02 11.85
CA MET A 98 -40.32 -18.80 10.84
C MET A 98 -39.53 -20.05 10.44
N LYS A 99 -40.21 -21.16 10.14
CA LYS A 99 -39.56 -22.37 9.59
C LYS A 99 -39.09 -22.16 8.16
N ASP A 100 -38.11 -22.95 7.74
CA ASP A 100 -37.69 -23.04 6.34
C ASP A 100 -38.73 -23.77 5.48
N PHE A 101 -38.90 -23.30 4.24
CA PHE A 101 -39.66 -23.98 3.21
C PHE A 101 -38.72 -24.57 2.15
N LYS A 102 -39.14 -25.66 1.53
CA LYS A 102 -38.44 -26.26 0.39
C LYS A 102 -38.92 -25.58 -0.87
N PHE A 103 -38.00 -25.36 -1.79
CA PHE A 103 -38.32 -24.88 -3.12
C PHE A 103 -37.85 -25.87 -4.18
N SER A 104 -38.54 -25.86 -5.31
CA SER A 104 -38.17 -26.64 -6.48
C SER A 104 -38.55 -25.89 -7.75
N SER A 105 -37.91 -26.25 -8.87
CA SER A 105 -38.23 -25.73 -10.20
C SER A 105 -38.57 -26.88 -11.17
N PRO A 106 -39.66 -27.63 -10.93
CA PRO A 106 -40.00 -28.81 -11.74
C PRO A 106 -40.43 -28.47 -13.18
N SER A 107 -40.66 -27.19 -13.51
CA SER A 107 -41.11 -26.76 -14.85
C SER A 107 -40.49 -25.43 -15.30
N GLY A 108 -39.33 -25.05 -14.77
CA GLY A 108 -38.68 -23.76 -15.05
C GLY A 108 -39.17 -22.60 -14.19
N TYR A 109 -40.01 -22.90 -13.20
CA TYR A 109 -40.69 -21.96 -12.32
C TYR A 109 -40.44 -22.32 -10.86
N TRP A 110 -39.96 -21.37 -10.07
CA TRP A 110 -39.60 -21.59 -8.68
C TRP A 110 -40.84 -21.56 -7.79
N THR A 111 -41.20 -22.71 -7.21
CA THR A 111 -42.32 -22.86 -6.28
C THR A 111 -41.80 -23.29 -4.92
N SER A 112 -42.43 -22.83 -3.83
CA SER A 112 -42.13 -23.32 -2.48
C SER A 112 -43.25 -24.23 -1.97
N ASP A 113 -42.96 -25.03 -0.94
CA ASP A 113 -43.95 -25.79 -0.19
C ASP A 113 -44.65 -24.97 0.91
N ALA A 114 -44.52 -23.64 0.88
CA ALA A 114 -45.28 -22.74 1.74
C ALA A 114 -46.79 -22.92 1.50
N PRO A 115 -47.61 -22.88 2.57
CA PRO A 115 -48.99 -23.37 2.50
C PRO A 115 -49.89 -22.57 1.57
N TRP A 116 -49.63 -21.28 1.37
CA TRP A 116 -50.37 -20.43 0.42
C TRP A 116 -50.18 -20.83 -1.05
N HIS A 117 -49.03 -21.41 -1.41
CA HIS A 117 -48.78 -21.88 -2.79
C HIS A 117 -49.66 -23.06 -3.17
N SER A 118 -50.14 -23.84 -2.20
CA SER A 118 -51.10 -24.93 -2.42
C SER A 118 -52.56 -24.44 -2.51
N LYS A 119 -52.87 -23.25 -1.99
CA LYS A 119 -54.22 -22.68 -1.99
C LYS A 119 -54.54 -21.84 -3.21
N LEU A 120 -53.53 -21.19 -3.78
CA LEU A 120 -53.69 -20.26 -4.88
C LEU A 120 -53.18 -20.89 -6.18
N SER A 121 -53.92 -20.68 -7.26
CA SER A 121 -53.42 -21.00 -8.61
C SER A 121 -52.39 -19.95 -9.03
N VAL A 122 -51.26 -20.40 -9.56
CA VAL A 122 -50.32 -19.53 -10.26
C VAL A 122 -50.99 -18.98 -11.53
N ASP A 123 -50.81 -17.69 -11.81
CA ASP A 123 -51.17 -17.11 -13.10
C ASP A 123 -50.25 -17.71 -14.16
N SER A 124 -50.80 -18.52 -15.07
CA SER A 124 -50.03 -19.22 -16.10
C SER A 124 -49.39 -18.30 -17.13
N SER A 125 -49.85 -17.06 -17.26
CA SER A 125 -49.31 -16.09 -18.21
C SER A 125 -48.07 -15.37 -17.68
N THR A 126 -48.03 -15.11 -16.36
CA THR A 126 -46.92 -14.39 -15.71
C THR A 126 -46.07 -15.29 -14.84
N ASN A 127 -46.51 -16.53 -14.62
CA ASN A 127 -45.97 -17.49 -13.67
C ASN A 127 -45.73 -16.87 -12.28
N ARG A 128 -46.76 -16.23 -11.73
CA ARG A 128 -46.70 -15.67 -10.37
C ARG A 128 -47.95 -15.99 -9.59
N TYR A 129 -47.80 -16.02 -8.26
CA TYR A 129 -48.95 -16.15 -7.37
C TYR A 129 -49.67 -14.81 -7.23
N PRO A 130 -51.00 -14.79 -7.11
CA PRO A 130 -51.80 -13.56 -7.02
C PRO A 130 -51.73 -12.86 -5.65
N ILE A 131 -50.61 -13.01 -4.93
CA ILE A 131 -50.34 -12.29 -3.68
C ILE A 131 -49.61 -11.01 -4.05
N THR A 132 -50.27 -9.86 -3.84
CA THR A 132 -49.80 -8.53 -4.27
C THR A 132 -49.42 -7.63 -3.10
N VAL A 133 -49.81 -8.00 -1.88
CA VAL A 133 -49.45 -7.30 -0.64
C VAL A 133 -48.87 -8.30 0.35
N LEU A 134 -47.79 -7.91 1.02
CA LEU A 134 -47.12 -8.71 2.05
C LEU A 134 -47.04 -7.90 3.35
N GLU A 135 -47.68 -8.40 4.40
CA GLU A 135 -47.63 -7.81 5.73
C GLU A 135 -46.87 -8.73 6.68
N ILE A 136 -45.77 -8.22 7.24
CA ILE A 136 -44.95 -8.94 8.22
C ILE A 136 -45.04 -8.19 9.55
N GLY A 137 -45.52 -8.88 10.58
CA GLY A 137 -45.63 -8.35 11.93
C GLY A 137 -44.28 -8.04 12.57
N ASP A 138 -44.26 -7.08 13.49
CA ASP A 138 -43.01 -6.62 14.13
C ASP A 138 -42.40 -7.66 15.09
N GLY A 139 -43.14 -8.69 15.49
CA GLY A 139 -42.63 -9.74 16.39
C GLY A 139 -41.72 -10.77 15.71
N ILE A 140 -41.58 -10.73 14.38
CA ILE A 140 -40.82 -11.73 13.62
C ILE A 140 -39.32 -11.46 13.73
N THR A 141 -38.56 -12.50 14.10
CA THR A 141 -37.11 -12.41 14.33
C THR A 141 -36.27 -13.12 13.27
N HIS A 142 -36.87 -14.05 12.53
CA HIS A 142 -36.23 -14.79 11.43
C HIS A 142 -37.26 -15.14 10.35
N ILE A 143 -36.88 -14.96 9.09
CA ILE A 143 -37.67 -15.39 7.92
C ILE A 143 -37.00 -16.60 7.29
N GLY A 144 -37.71 -17.72 7.23
CA GLY A 144 -37.17 -18.99 6.71
C GLY A 144 -36.96 -18.97 5.20
N SER A 145 -36.21 -19.96 4.74
CA SER A 145 -35.81 -20.16 3.34
C SER A 145 -37.02 -20.30 2.42
N ALA A 146 -36.93 -19.76 1.20
CA ALA A 146 -37.95 -19.83 0.14
C ALA A 146 -39.37 -19.36 0.49
N THR A 147 -39.58 -18.73 1.64
CA THR A 147 -40.89 -18.31 2.13
C THR A 147 -41.67 -17.55 1.05
N PHE A 148 -41.12 -16.47 0.50
CA PHE A 148 -41.83 -15.57 -0.40
C PHE A 148 -41.54 -15.87 -1.88
N ALA A 149 -41.32 -17.14 -2.24
CA ALA A 149 -41.05 -17.48 -3.63
C ALA A 149 -42.20 -17.07 -4.58
N SER A 150 -41.85 -16.44 -5.70
CA SER A 150 -42.75 -16.13 -6.83
C SER A 150 -44.00 -15.31 -6.50
N LEU A 151 -43.94 -14.47 -5.46
CA LEU A 151 -45.02 -13.54 -5.15
C LEU A 151 -45.08 -12.38 -6.17
N SER A 152 -46.27 -11.81 -6.36
CA SER A 152 -46.51 -10.66 -7.25
C SER A 152 -46.45 -9.31 -6.54
N ILE A 153 -45.69 -9.23 -5.44
CA ILE A 153 -45.56 -8.00 -4.65
C ILE A 153 -44.75 -6.94 -5.43
N PRO A 154 -45.14 -5.65 -5.39
CA PRO A 154 -44.42 -4.59 -6.10
C PRO A 154 -43.19 -4.08 -5.34
N GLU A 155 -43.19 -4.21 -4.01
CA GLU A 155 -42.17 -3.69 -3.11
C GLU A 155 -41.80 -4.73 -2.04
N ILE A 156 -40.51 -4.84 -1.75
CA ILE A 156 -39.97 -5.56 -0.59
C ILE A 156 -39.54 -4.52 0.45
N SER A 157 -40.12 -4.59 1.65
CA SER A 157 -39.70 -3.76 2.78
C SER A 157 -39.27 -4.65 3.95
N PHE A 158 -38.03 -4.47 4.41
CA PHE A 158 -37.50 -5.26 5.52
C PHE A 158 -38.02 -4.76 6.87
N LYS A 159 -37.92 -5.62 7.90
CA LYS A 159 -38.40 -5.33 9.26
C LYS A 159 -37.21 -5.30 10.22
N ARG A 160 -37.16 -4.27 11.07
CA ARG A 160 -36.02 -4.01 11.97
C ARG A 160 -35.74 -5.15 12.94
N ASN A 161 -36.77 -5.89 13.34
CA ASN A 161 -36.65 -6.97 14.31
C ASN A 161 -36.21 -8.30 13.67
N VAL A 162 -36.19 -8.41 12.33
CA VAL A 162 -35.68 -9.60 11.65
C VAL A 162 -34.15 -9.58 11.67
N THR A 163 -33.58 -10.51 12.42
CA THR A 163 -32.14 -10.60 12.68
C THR A 163 -31.42 -11.58 11.76
N SER A 164 -32.16 -12.43 11.05
CA SER A 164 -31.62 -13.40 10.10
C SER A 164 -32.66 -13.80 9.05
N TYR A 165 -32.19 -14.25 7.89
CA TYR A 165 -33.03 -14.82 6.84
C TYR A 165 -32.43 -16.15 6.39
N GLY A 166 -33.29 -17.07 5.99
CA GLY A 166 -32.92 -18.26 5.24
C GLY A 166 -32.49 -17.93 3.82
N THR A 167 -32.29 -18.96 3.01
CA THR A 167 -31.85 -18.81 1.62
C THR A 167 -33.03 -18.62 0.68
N TYR A 168 -32.82 -17.92 -0.44
CA TYR A 168 -33.80 -17.80 -1.52
C TYR A 168 -35.17 -17.22 -1.10
N VAL A 169 -35.22 -16.35 -0.08
CA VAL A 169 -36.48 -15.86 0.52
C VAL A 169 -37.43 -15.23 -0.49
N TYR A 170 -36.96 -14.36 -1.39
CA TYR A 170 -37.78 -13.71 -2.43
C TYR A 170 -37.50 -14.25 -3.83
N ILE A 171 -37.10 -15.53 -3.94
CA ILE A 171 -36.77 -16.14 -5.23
C ILE A 171 -37.90 -15.95 -6.25
N SER A 172 -37.53 -15.45 -7.44
CA SER A 172 -38.40 -15.23 -8.60
C SER A 172 -39.61 -14.32 -8.35
N CYS A 173 -39.51 -13.36 -7.43
CA CYS A 173 -40.48 -12.27 -7.32
C CYS A 173 -40.31 -11.26 -8.46
N THR A 174 -40.66 -11.66 -9.69
CA THR A 174 -40.45 -10.87 -10.93
C THR A 174 -41.33 -9.62 -11.03
N ALA A 175 -42.31 -9.45 -10.14
CA ALA A 175 -43.11 -8.23 -10.03
C ALA A 175 -42.44 -7.11 -9.21
N VAL A 176 -41.41 -7.46 -8.42
CA VAL A 176 -40.78 -6.50 -7.50
C VAL A 176 -40.01 -5.47 -8.30
N THR A 177 -40.41 -4.22 -8.14
CA THR A 177 -39.73 -3.07 -8.72
C THR A 177 -38.92 -2.29 -7.69
N THR A 178 -39.35 -2.36 -6.42
CA THR A 178 -38.79 -1.58 -5.32
C THR A 178 -38.26 -2.47 -4.21
N VAL A 179 -37.06 -2.18 -3.72
CA VAL A 179 -36.51 -2.78 -2.49
C VAL A 179 -36.17 -1.67 -1.51
N ASP A 180 -36.78 -1.70 -0.32
CA ASP A 180 -36.53 -0.76 0.76
C ASP A 180 -35.65 -1.37 1.85
N TRP A 181 -34.38 -0.98 1.83
CA TRP A 181 -33.32 -1.38 2.75
C TRP A 181 -33.36 -0.66 4.10
N THR A 182 -34.26 0.30 4.34
CA THR A 182 -34.26 1.18 5.53
C THR A 182 -34.14 0.42 6.86
N ASN A 183 -34.73 -0.78 6.93
CA ASN A 183 -34.73 -1.61 8.13
C ASN A 183 -33.94 -2.92 7.95
N PHE A 184 -33.09 -3.01 6.93
CA PHE A 184 -32.21 -4.16 6.72
C PHE A 184 -30.92 -3.97 7.53
N SER A 185 -30.73 -4.78 8.57
CA SER A 185 -29.63 -4.62 9.54
C SER A 185 -28.61 -5.76 9.51
N ILE A 186 -28.62 -6.58 8.46
CA ILE A 186 -27.74 -7.75 8.34
C ILE A 186 -26.50 -7.38 7.55
N GLU A 187 -25.36 -7.84 8.05
CA GLU A 187 -24.05 -7.51 7.50
C GLU A 187 -23.77 -8.12 6.12
N THR A 188 -24.28 -9.32 5.85
CA THR A 188 -24.13 -9.99 4.56
C THR A 188 -25.50 -10.29 3.98
N ILE A 189 -25.74 -9.90 2.73
CA ILE A 189 -26.97 -10.29 2.02
C ILE A 189 -27.02 -11.82 1.94
N PRO A 190 -28.10 -12.47 2.43
CA PRO A 190 -28.27 -13.92 2.42
C PRO A 190 -28.25 -14.51 1.01
N GLU A 191 -27.82 -15.77 0.89
CA GLU A 191 -27.83 -16.51 -0.37
C GLU A 191 -29.19 -16.44 -1.06
N GLY A 192 -29.18 -16.05 -2.34
CA GLY A 192 -30.35 -16.05 -3.20
C GLY A 192 -31.46 -15.08 -2.79
N LEU A 193 -31.21 -14.12 -1.87
CA LEU A 193 -32.26 -13.26 -1.29
C LEU A 193 -33.22 -12.70 -2.34
N LEU A 194 -32.68 -12.18 -3.46
CA LEU A 194 -33.41 -11.55 -4.57
C LEU A 194 -33.17 -12.29 -5.90
N TYR A 195 -32.84 -13.58 -5.86
CA TYR A 195 -32.65 -14.40 -7.06
C TYR A 195 -33.86 -14.26 -8.00
N GLY A 196 -33.63 -13.95 -9.27
CA GLY A 196 -34.66 -13.88 -10.30
C GLY A 196 -35.63 -12.70 -10.16
N CYS A 197 -35.35 -11.71 -9.30
CA CYS A 197 -36.11 -10.47 -9.25
C CYS A 197 -35.76 -9.59 -10.47
N SER A 198 -36.33 -9.90 -11.63
CA SER A 198 -35.92 -9.33 -12.92
C SER A 198 -36.35 -7.88 -13.15
N ALA A 199 -37.32 -7.36 -12.38
CA ALA A 199 -37.92 -6.04 -12.55
C ALA A 199 -37.40 -4.96 -11.58
N LEU A 200 -36.29 -5.20 -10.87
CA LEU A 200 -35.74 -4.24 -9.89
C LEU A 200 -35.29 -2.93 -10.56
N THR A 201 -35.90 -1.82 -10.15
CA THR A 201 -35.61 -0.48 -10.69
C THR A 201 -35.37 0.58 -9.63
N THR A 202 -35.89 0.38 -8.42
CA THR A 202 -35.87 1.37 -7.34
C THR A 202 -35.34 0.75 -6.05
N PHE A 203 -34.36 1.39 -5.42
CA PHE A 203 -33.81 0.99 -4.12
C PHE A 203 -33.93 2.15 -3.15
N LYS A 204 -34.52 1.91 -1.98
CA LYS A 204 -34.65 2.92 -0.91
C LYS A 204 -33.71 2.56 0.24
N ASN A 205 -33.14 3.57 0.88
CA ASN A 205 -32.43 3.43 2.14
C ASN A 205 -32.63 4.70 2.99
N GLY A 206 -33.53 4.62 3.96
CA GLY A 206 -34.00 5.80 4.69
C GLY A 206 -34.74 6.75 3.75
N SER A 207 -34.37 8.04 3.78
CA SER A 207 -34.92 9.04 2.86
C SER A 207 -34.26 9.04 1.47
N THR A 208 -33.23 8.23 1.26
CA THR A 208 -32.52 8.15 -0.02
C THR A 208 -33.21 7.15 -0.95
N ILE A 209 -33.39 7.53 -2.21
CA ILE A 209 -33.92 6.71 -3.29
C ILE A 209 -32.85 6.66 -4.39
N SER A 210 -32.54 5.48 -4.90
CA SER A 210 -31.59 5.28 -6.00
C SER A 210 -32.03 6.02 -7.25
N ASP A 211 -31.08 6.62 -7.96
CA ASP A 211 -31.24 7.04 -9.34
C ASP A 211 -30.90 5.88 -10.31
N ASP A 212 -31.25 6.04 -11.58
CA ASP A 212 -30.75 5.26 -12.73
C ASP A 212 -30.64 3.73 -12.51
N TYR A 213 -31.63 3.12 -11.87
CA TYR A 213 -31.69 1.67 -11.66
C TYR A 213 -30.45 1.12 -10.94
N ALA A 214 -29.85 1.93 -10.07
CA ALA A 214 -28.62 1.61 -9.35
C ALA A 214 -28.93 0.85 -8.05
N LEU A 215 -28.36 -0.34 -7.89
CA LEU A 215 -28.35 -1.04 -6.61
C LEU A 215 -27.55 -0.20 -5.62
N MET A 216 -28.27 0.32 -4.63
CA MET A 216 -27.72 1.03 -3.48
C MET A 216 -27.89 0.15 -2.25
N LEU A 217 -26.77 -0.28 -1.67
CA LEU A 217 -26.75 -1.08 -0.44
C LEU A 217 -26.74 -0.16 0.79
N PRO A 218 -27.35 -0.57 1.92
CA PRO A 218 -27.20 0.14 3.17
C PRO A 218 -25.78 -0.02 3.72
N ASP A 219 -25.26 0.98 4.44
CA ASP A 219 -23.90 0.99 4.99
C ASP A 219 -23.58 -0.19 5.93
N THR A 220 -24.62 -0.84 6.47
CA THR A 220 -24.47 -2.04 7.30
C THR A 220 -24.05 -3.26 6.50
N VAL A 221 -24.30 -3.29 5.19
CA VAL A 221 -23.98 -4.43 4.33
C VAL A 221 -22.52 -4.34 3.89
N THR A 222 -21.72 -5.29 4.36
CA THR A 222 -20.31 -5.41 4.02
C THR A 222 -20.02 -6.59 3.09
N GLY A 223 -20.98 -7.50 2.85
CA GLY A 223 -20.82 -8.63 1.93
C GLY A 223 -22.10 -9.06 1.22
N ILE A 224 -21.94 -9.86 0.15
CA ILE A 224 -23.06 -10.37 -0.65
C ILE A 224 -22.97 -11.89 -0.74
N GLY A 225 -24.05 -12.59 -0.42
CA GLY A 225 -24.13 -14.04 -0.49
C GLY A 225 -24.22 -14.59 -1.91
N THR A 226 -24.03 -15.90 -2.04
CA THR A 226 -24.17 -16.66 -3.29
C THR A 226 -25.49 -16.35 -4.00
N SER A 227 -25.46 -16.11 -5.31
CA SER A 227 -26.62 -15.92 -6.18
C SER A 227 -27.64 -14.85 -5.75
N SER A 228 -27.27 -13.94 -4.84
CA SER A 228 -28.22 -13.02 -4.19
C SER A 228 -29.01 -12.14 -5.16
N PHE A 229 -28.38 -11.74 -6.27
CA PHE A 229 -28.96 -10.92 -7.33
C PHE A 229 -28.94 -11.63 -8.69
N PHE A 230 -28.83 -12.96 -8.71
CA PHE A 230 -28.83 -13.71 -9.97
C PHE A 230 -30.07 -13.34 -10.80
N GLY A 231 -29.89 -13.04 -12.10
CA GLY A 231 -31.02 -12.76 -13.00
C GLY A 231 -31.78 -11.46 -12.72
N CYS A 232 -31.21 -10.52 -11.97
CA CYS A 232 -31.77 -9.18 -11.81
C CYS A 232 -31.55 -8.35 -13.08
N THR A 233 -32.29 -8.67 -14.15
CA THR A 233 -32.03 -8.16 -15.51
C THR A 233 -32.27 -6.66 -15.71
N SER A 234 -33.10 -6.02 -14.87
CA SER A 234 -33.35 -4.57 -14.94
C SER A 234 -32.28 -3.72 -14.26
N LEU A 235 -31.39 -4.34 -13.46
CA LEU A 235 -30.34 -3.63 -12.75
C LEU A 235 -29.32 -3.05 -13.74
N ILE A 236 -29.07 -1.75 -13.73
CA ILE A 236 -28.14 -1.09 -14.66
C ILE A 236 -26.78 -0.83 -14.02
N ARG A 237 -26.76 -0.47 -12.74
CA ARG A 237 -25.55 -0.15 -11.98
C ARG A 237 -25.56 -0.83 -10.62
N ALA A 238 -24.40 -1.19 -10.10
CA ALA A 238 -24.25 -1.64 -8.70
C ALA A 238 -23.18 -0.82 -7.99
N ASP A 239 -23.58 -0.09 -6.95
CA ASP A 239 -22.64 0.57 -6.03
C ASP A 239 -22.29 -0.40 -4.90
N LEU A 240 -21.08 -0.96 -4.98
CA LEU A 240 -20.54 -1.91 -4.03
C LEU A 240 -19.36 -1.31 -3.24
N THR A 241 -19.21 0.01 -3.22
CA THR A 241 -18.04 0.70 -2.65
C THR A 241 -17.87 0.50 -1.14
N ASN A 242 -18.96 0.20 -0.43
CA ASN A 242 -18.97 -0.08 1.01
C ASN A 242 -18.60 -1.52 1.39
N LEU A 243 -18.46 -2.43 0.41
CA LEU A 243 -18.17 -3.83 0.70
C LEU A 243 -16.74 -4.01 1.25
N SER A 244 -16.63 -4.70 2.38
CA SER A 244 -15.35 -5.12 2.95
C SER A 244 -15.19 -6.65 2.98
N LYS A 245 -16.25 -7.40 2.68
CA LYS A 245 -16.29 -8.85 2.58
C LYS A 245 -16.58 -9.27 1.15
N SER A 246 -16.43 -10.58 0.89
CA SER A 246 -16.58 -11.14 -0.44
C SER A 246 -17.97 -10.95 -1.05
N VAL A 247 -17.98 -10.96 -2.38
CA VAL A 247 -19.15 -11.10 -3.22
C VAL A 247 -19.25 -12.57 -3.62
N GLY A 248 -20.37 -13.22 -3.26
CA GLY A 248 -20.58 -14.64 -3.39
C GLY A 248 -20.59 -15.16 -4.83
N GLN A 249 -20.52 -16.48 -4.96
CA GLN A 249 -20.61 -17.17 -6.26
C GLN A 249 -21.90 -16.77 -6.98
N ASN A 250 -21.81 -16.50 -8.28
CA ASN A 250 -22.94 -16.14 -9.15
C ASN A 250 -23.79 -14.94 -8.66
N ALA A 251 -23.30 -14.11 -7.73
CA ALA A 251 -24.10 -13.07 -7.08
C ALA A 251 -24.83 -12.15 -8.08
N PHE A 252 -24.20 -11.79 -9.19
CA PHE A 252 -24.75 -10.98 -10.27
C PHE A 252 -24.76 -11.73 -11.63
N MET A 253 -24.78 -13.06 -11.60
CA MET A 253 -24.86 -13.84 -12.84
C MET A 253 -26.19 -13.57 -13.55
N SER A 254 -26.17 -13.47 -14.87
CA SER A 254 -27.33 -13.16 -15.72
C SER A 254 -28.00 -11.81 -15.42
N CYS A 255 -27.30 -10.86 -14.78
CA CYS A 255 -27.73 -9.47 -14.70
C CYS A 255 -27.47 -8.78 -16.05
N THR A 256 -28.28 -9.10 -17.06
CA THR A 256 -28.08 -8.67 -18.45
C THR A 256 -28.27 -7.17 -18.70
N GLY A 257 -28.80 -6.43 -17.73
CA GLY A 257 -28.83 -4.97 -17.75
C GLY A 257 -27.61 -4.29 -17.11
N LEU A 258 -26.81 -5.02 -16.33
CA LEU A 258 -25.79 -4.45 -15.45
C LEU A 258 -24.57 -4.01 -16.27
N LYS A 259 -24.39 -2.70 -16.45
CA LYS A 259 -23.34 -2.09 -17.26
C LYS A 259 -22.16 -1.58 -16.44
N GLN A 260 -22.42 -1.11 -15.21
CA GLN A 260 -21.43 -0.50 -14.35
C GLN A 260 -21.45 -1.12 -12.96
N VAL A 261 -20.27 -1.43 -12.43
CA VAL A 261 -20.08 -1.89 -11.05
C VAL A 261 -18.98 -1.06 -10.42
N ASP A 262 -19.31 -0.35 -9.34
CA ASP A 262 -18.35 0.43 -8.57
C ASP A 262 -17.90 -0.40 -7.37
N LEU A 263 -16.60 -0.68 -7.29
CA LEU A 263 -15.99 -1.54 -6.28
C LEU A 263 -15.19 -0.72 -5.26
N PRO A 264 -14.94 -1.25 -4.05
CA PRO A 264 -14.02 -0.60 -3.12
C PRO A 264 -12.62 -0.51 -3.73
N LYS A 265 -11.89 0.59 -3.47
CA LYS A 265 -10.52 0.76 -3.96
C LYS A 265 -9.57 -0.32 -3.43
N THR A 266 -9.76 -0.70 -2.18
CA THR A 266 -8.97 -1.71 -1.46
C THR A 266 -9.92 -2.63 -0.71
N VAL A 267 -9.67 -3.93 -0.78
CA VAL A 267 -10.43 -4.92 -0.02
C VAL A 267 -9.74 -5.18 1.31
N ASN A 268 -10.44 -5.02 2.43
CA ASN A 268 -9.89 -5.32 3.75
C ASN A 268 -10.31 -6.72 4.20
N GLY A 269 -9.39 -7.69 4.25
CA GLY A 269 -9.72 -9.02 4.79
C GLY A 269 -8.68 -10.10 4.43
N SER A 270 -8.82 -11.28 5.05
CA SER A 270 -7.92 -12.43 4.82
C SER A 270 -8.13 -13.14 3.48
N CYS A 271 -9.22 -12.84 2.77
CA CYS A 271 -9.70 -13.56 1.59
C CYS A 271 -9.65 -12.71 0.30
N VAL A 272 -8.67 -11.81 0.18
CA VAL A 272 -8.53 -10.93 -1.00
C VAL A 272 -8.47 -11.69 -2.33
N ASP A 273 -7.93 -12.91 -2.32
CA ASP A 273 -7.83 -13.79 -3.50
C ASP A 273 -9.16 -14.49 -3.86
N SER A 274 -10.11 -14.56 -2.92
CA SER A 274 -11.45 -15.11 -3.13
C SER A 274 -12.54 -14.06 -2.89
N TYR A 275 -12.18 -12.77 -3.03
CA TYR A 275 -13.11 -11.67 -2.85
C TYR A 275 -14.31 -11.77 -3.80
N PHE A 276 -14.09 -12.22 -5.04
CA PHE A 276 -15.15 -12.55 -5.98
C PHE A 276 -15.31 -14.05 -6.13
N GLY A 277 -16.49 -14.57 -5.79
CA GLY A 277 -16.87 -15.96 -6.03
C GLY A 277 -16.95 -16.29 -7.52
N THR A 278 -16.90 -17.59 -7.82
CA THR A 278 -17.04 -18.12 -9.18
C THR A 278 -18.25 -17.52 -9.88
N GLY A 279 -18.12 -17.10 -11.14
CA GLY A 279 -19.26 -16.67 -11.95
C GLY A 279 -19.94 -15.38 -11.50
N CYS A 280 -19.34 -14.61 -10.57
CA CYS A 280 -19.96 -13.45 -9.93
C CYS A 280 -20.67 -12.52 -10.91
N PHE A 281 -20.07 -12.21 -12.06
CA PHE A 281 -20.63 -11.33 -13.09
C PHE A 281 -20.92 -12.04 -14.41
N SER A 282 -20.97 -13.38 -14.43
CA SER A 282 -21.19 -14.15 -15.66
C SER A 282 -22.46 -13.72 -16.38
N THR A 283 -22.42 -13.55 -17.70
CA THR A 283 -23.55 -13.15 -18.55
C THR A 283 -24.15 -11.79 -18.13
N SER A 284 -23.33 -10.89 -17.58
CA SER A 284 -23.70 -9.49 -17.36
C SER A 284 -23.36 -8.63 -18.58
N ALA A 285 -23.91 -7.41 -18.61
CA ALA A 285 -23.65 -6.42 -19.66
C ALA A 285 -22.52 -5.44 -19.29
N ILE A 286 -21.63 -5.81 -18.36
CA ILE A 286 -20.61 -4.90 -17.84
C ILE A 286 -19.70 -4.46 -18.99
N GLU A 287 -19.53 -3.15 -19.15
CA GLU A 287 -18.73 -2.58 -20.24
C GLU A 287 -17.27 -2.39 -19.85
N THR A 288 -17.03 -1.95 -18.61
CA THR A 288 -15.71 -1.81 -18.00
C THR A 288 -15.77 -2.10 -16.51
N ILE A 289 -14.66 -2.57 -15.94
CA ILE A 289 -14.54 -2.77 -14.49
C ILE A 289 -13.15 -2.39 -14.00
N THR A 290 -13.08 -1.77 -12.82
CA THR A 290 -11.82 -1.49 -12.13
C THR A 290 -11.73 -2.41 -10.92
N LEU A 291 -10.78 -3.34 -10.94
CA LEU A 291 -10.56 -4.26 -9.82
C LEU A 291 -9.82 -3.55 -8.66
N PRO A 292 -10.09 -3.93 -7.39
CA PRO A 292 -9.39 -3.36 -6.23
C PRO A 292 -7.86 -3.62 -6.24
N GLU A 293 -7.09 -2.72 -5.64
CA GLU A 293 -5.60 -2.68 -5.69
C GLU A 293 -4.88 -3.91 -5.11
N ASN A 294 -5.56 -4.75 -4.35
CA ASN A 294 -4.97 -5.91 -3.69
C ASN A 294 -5.62 -7.24 -4.09
N VAL A 295 -6.50 -7.24 -5.09
CA VAL A 295 -7.02 -8.47 -5.69
C VAL A 295 -5.97 -9.06 -6.62
N THR A 296 -5.57 -10.31 -6.40
CA THR A 296 -4.57 -11.02 -7.23
C THR A 296 -5.18 -12.08 -8.15
N THR A 297 -6.47 -12.37 -7.98
CA THR A 297 -7.14 -13.48 -8.66
C THR A 297 -8.43 -13.02 -9.32
N ILE A 298 -8.58 -13.39 -10.59
CA ILE A 298 -9.86 -13.36 -11.32
C ILE A 298 -10.40 -14.79 -11.25
N SER A 299 -11.52 -14.98 -10.56
CA SER A 299 -12.04 -16.32 -10.28
C SER A 299 -12.65 -17.01 -11.51
N ASN A 300 -12.91 -18.32 -11.37
CA ASN A 300 -13.51 -19.11 -12.44
C ASN A 300 -14.83 -18.46 -12.90
N ASN A 301 -15.07 -18.43 -14.22
CA ASN A 301 -16.27 -17.88 -14.83
C ASN A 301 -16.60 -16.42 -14.50
N MET A 302 -15.72 -15.66 -13.83
CA MET A 302 -16.08 -14.35 -13.24
C MET A 302 -16.77 -13.40 -14.23
N PHE A 303 -16.26 -13.31 -15.45
CA PHE A 303 -16.79 -12.53 -16.57
C PHE A 303 -17.16 -13.41 -17.78
N ASN A 304 -17.52 -14.67 -17.54
CA ASN A 304 -17.95 -15.59 -18.59
C ASN A 304 -19.10 -14.97 -19.37
N ARG A 305 -19.04 -14.99 -20.71
CA ARG A 305 -20.08 -14.46 -21.61
C ARG A 305 -20.47 -12.99 -21.36
N CYS A 306 -19.58 -12.18 -20.77
CA CYS A 306 -19.76 -10.73 -20.64
C CYS A 306 -19.43 -10.05 -21.98
N GLY A 307 -20.37 -10.12 -22.92
CA GLY A 307 -20.06 -9.79 -24.31
C GLY A 307 -19.76 -8.32 -24.58
N LEU A 308 -20.20 -7.43 -23.70
CA LEU A 308 -19.95 -5.99 -23.78
C LEU A 308 -18.68 -5.56 -23.04
N LEU A 309 -17.99 -6.47 -22.36
CA LEU A 309 -16.81 -6.14 -21.57
C LEU A 309 -15.64 -5.79 -22.48
N THR A 310 -15.31 -4.51 -22.53
CA THR A 310 -14.23 -3.97 -23.37
C THR A 310 -12.92 -3.84 -22.62
N ASP A 311 -12.97 -3.61 -21.30
CA ASP A 311 -11.78 -3.35 -20.51
C ASP A 311 -11.88 -3.83 -19.05
N VAL A 312 -10.78 -4.38 -18.55
CA VAL A 312 -10.58 -4.73 -17.14
C VAL A 312 -9.35 -3.98 -16.66
N LYS A 313 -9.58 -2.97 -15.81
CA LYS A 313 -8.53 -2.13 -15.26
C LYS A 313 -8.02 -2.75 -13.98
N THR A 314 -6.72 -2.96 -13.91
CA THR A 314 -6.03 -3.51 -12.74
C THR A 314 -4.93 -2.57 -12.29
N THR A 315 -4.84 -2.34 -10.99
CA THR A 315 -3.74 -1.60 -10.35
C THR A 315 -2.77 -2.54 -9.61
N SER A 316 -3.15 -3.82 -9.47
CA SER A 316 -2.34 -4.91 -8.93
C SER A 316 -1.77 -5.80 -10.05
N SER A 317 -0.70 -6.54 -9.75
CA SER A 317 -0.25 -7.64 -10.61
C SER A 317 -1.12 -8.87 -10.38
N ILE A 318 -2.16 -9.05 -11.19
CA ILE A 318 -2.94 -10.31 -11.24
C ILE A 318 -1.99 -11.50 -11.40
N LYS A 319 -2.21 -12.55 -10.61
CA LYS A 319 -1.42 -13.79 -10.60
C LYS A 319 -2.18 -14.96 -11.18
N THR A 320 -3.49 -15.02 -10.93
CA THR A 320 -4.32 -16.16 -11.32
C THR A 320 -5.54 -15.68 -12.09
N ILE A 321 -5.78 -16.30 -13.24
CA ILE A 321 -7.00 -16.16 -14.03
C ILE A 321 -7.66 -17.53 -14.11
N GLY A 322 -8.87 -17.62 -13.60
CA GLY A 322 -9.62 -18.88 -13.47
C GLY A 322 -10.09 -19.47 -14.80
N GLU A 323 -10.60 -20.69 -14.72
CA GLU A 323 -11.26 -21.38 -15.83
C GLU A 323 -12.41 -20.52 -16.38
N THR A 324 -12.48 -20.42 -17.71
CA THR A 324 -13.54 -19.73 -18.47
C THR A 324 -13.85 -18.30 -17.99
N ALA A 325 -12.90 -17.65 -17.31
CA ALA A 325 -13.07 -16.34 -16.66
C ALA A 325 -13.55 -15.24 -17.62
N PHE A 326 -13.07 -15.25 -18.86
CA PHE A 326 -13.41 -14.33 -19.95
C PHE A 326 -13.94 -15.06 -21.19
N PHE A 327 -14.34 -16.33 -21.06
CA PHE A 327 -14.81 -17.13 -22.18
C PHE A 327 -15.96 -16.41 -22.91
N CYS A 328 -15.84 -16.33 -24.23
CA CYS A 328 -16.87 -15.83 -25.13
C CYS A 328 -17.37 -16.98 -26.00
N ASP A 329 -18.62 -16.94 -26.43
CA ASP A 329 -19.18 -17.95 -27.33
C ASP A 329 -19.36 -17.35 -28.72
N LYS A 330 -18.53 -17.79 -29.67
CA LYS A 330 -18.59 -17.35 -31.07
C LYS A 330 -19.75 -17.99 -31.84
N ASP A 331 -20.29 -19.12 -31.36
CA ASP A 331 -21.29 -19.92 -32.07
C ASP A 331 -22.74 -19.49 -31.78
N SER A 332 -22.93 -18.41 -31.03
CA SER A 332 -24.25 -17.82 -30.80
C SER A 332 -24.65 -16.76 -31.84
N VAL A 333 -23.81 -16.54 -32.87
CA VAL A 333 -24.12 -15.66 -34.01
C VAL A 333 -25.24 -16.29 -34.84
N GLY A 334 -26.48 -15.91 -34.53
CA GLY A 334 -27.71 -16.44 -35.12
C GLY A 334 -28.89 -16.55 -34.15
N LYS A 335 -28.67 -16.42 -32.83
CA LYS A 335 -29.75 -16.23 -31.85
C LYS A 335 -29.95 -14.74 -31.60
N THR A 336 -31.08 -14.23 -32.07
CA THR A 336 -31.37 -12.81 -32.33
C THR A 336 -31.50 -11.88 -31.12
N GLU A 337 -31.00 -12.20 -29.92
CA GLU A 337 -31.27 -11.34 -28.74
C GLU A 337 -30.12 -11.11 -27.74
N ALA A 338 -28.85 -11.45 -28.05
CA ALA A 338 -27.77 -11.01 -27.16
C ALA A 338 -26.49 -10.58 -27.88
N PRO A 339 -25.90 -9.43 -27.48
CA PRO A 339 -24.64 -8.93 -28.01
C PRO A 339 -23.50 -9.68 -27.32
N TRP A 340 -23.36 -10.97 -27.61
CA TRP A 340 -22.14 -11.71 -27.23
C TRP A 340 -21.02 -11.35 -28.20
N SER A 341 -20.72 -10.04 -28.28
CA SER A 341 -19.42 -9.58 -28.76
C SER A 341 -18.35 -10.11 -27.81
N SER A 342 -17.12 -10.03 -28.27
CA SER A 342 -16.06 -10.80 -27.66
C SER A 342 -15.18 -9.89 -26.81
N PHE A 343 -14.72 -10.38 -25.66
CA PHE A 343 -13.91 -9.62 -24.72
C PHE A 343 -12.69 -9.00 -25.41
N VAL A 344 -12.54 -7.68 -25.23
CA VAL A 344 -11.55 -6.84 -25.90
C VAL A 344 -10.36 -6.52 -24.97
N GLY A 345 -10.43 -6.74 -23.65
CA GLY A 345 -9.26 -6.82 -22.73
C GLY A 345 -8.09 -5.84 -22.91
N THR A 346 -8.33 -4.60 -23.34
CA THR A 346 -7.26 -3.68 -23.81
C THR A 346 -6.20 -3.36 -22.77
N ASN A 347 -6.56 -3.34 -21.48
CA ASN A 347 -5.63 -2.94 -20.42
C ASN A 347 -5.26 -4.05 -19.43
N LEU A 348 -5.73 -5.29 -19.64
CA LEU A 348 -5.30 -6.40 -18.81
C LEU A 348 -3.82 -6.72 -19.13
N ASP A 349 -2.94 -6.55 -18.14
CA ASP A 349 -1.53 -6.94 -18.22
C ASP A 349 -1.38 -8.41 -17.79
N LEU A 350 -0.85 -9.23 -18.69
CA LEU A 350 -0.65 -10.65 -18.47
C LEU A 350 0.82 -11.02 -18.16
N SER A 351 1.75 -10.05 -18.21
CA SER A 351 3.18 -10.30 -18.03
C SER A 351 3.51 -10.85 -16.65
N GLY A 352 2.76 -10.43 -15.62
CA GLY A 352 2.90 -10.87 -14.23
C GLY A 352 2.08 -12.10 -13.82
N VAL A 353 1.26 -12.65 -14.73
CA VAL A 353 0.33 -13.77 -14.46
C VAL A 353 1.07 -15.10 -14.46
N THR A 354 0.87 -15.91 -13.42
CA THR A 354 1.52 -17.22 -13.25
C THR A 354 0.61 -18.39 -13.64
N THR A 355 -0.71 -18.21 -13.54
CA THR A 355 -1.69 -19.28 -13.83
C THR A 355 -2.85 -18.73 -14.66
N ILE A 356 -3.11 -19.38 -15.80
CA ILE A 356 -4.29 -19.13 -16.64
C ILE A 356 -5.04 -20.46 -16.81
N GLY A 357 -6.29 -20.48 -16.37
CA GLY A 357 -7.15 -21.66 -16.35
C GLY A 357 -7.63 -22.11 -17.74
N LYS A 358 -8.29 -23.28 -17.76
CA LYS A 358 -8.90 -23.85 -18.96
C LYS A 358 -9.85 -22.85 -19.62
N SER A 359 -9.74 -22.67 -20.93
CA SER A 359 -10.63 -21.82 -21.73
C SER A 359 -10.79 -20.38 -21.22
N ALA A 360 -9.85 -19.86 -20.41
CA ALA A 360 -9.98 -18.59 -19.71
C ALA A 360 -10.33 -17.43 -20.67
N PHE A 361 -9.68 -17.38 -21.82
CA PHE A 361 -9.90 -16.40 -22.89
C PHE A 361 -10.42 -17.05 -24.18
N ASN A 362 -11.02 -18.24 -24.12
CA ASN A 362 -11.47 -18.92 -25.34
C ASN A 362 -12.51 -18.07 -26.10
N SER A 363 -12.32 -17.98 -27.42
CA SER A 363 -13.05 -17.13 -28.37
C SER A 363 -13.03 -15.64 -28.04
N CYS A 364 -12.05 -15.14 -27.28
CA CYS A 364 -11.84 -13.70 -27.09
C CYS A 364 -11.30 -13.04 -28.37
N SER A 365 -11.88 -11.92 -28.77
CA SER A 365 -11.51 -11.12 -29.94
C SER A 365 -10.73 -9.93 -29.44
N SER A 366 -9.60 -10.25 -28.83
CA SER A 366 -8.62 -9.28 -28.33
C SER A 366 -8.27 -8.25 -29.44
N PRO A 367 -8.17 -6.95 -29.16
CA PRO A 367 -7.56 -5.95 -30.03
C PRO A 367 -6.04 -5.94 -29.85
N LYS A 368 -5.49 -6.57 -28.79
CA LYS A 368 -4.05 -6.81 -28.68
C LYS A 368 -3.71 -7.95 -29.63
N SER A 369 -3.09 -7.57 -30.74
CA SER A 369 -2.36 -8.49 -31.59
C SER A 369 -1.21 -9.19 -30.85
N VAL A 370 -0.79 -8.69 -29.67
CA VAL A 370 0.35 -9.19 -28.90
C VAL A 370 -0.06 -9.55 -27.47
N ILE A 371 0.17 -10.82 -27.10
CA ILE A 371 0.03 -11.34 -25.73
C ILE A 371 1.43 -11.56 -25.16
N ARG A 372 1.73 -11.00 -23.97
CA ARG A 372 2.98 -11.25 -23.23
C ARG A 372 2.70 -12.07 -21.97
N LEU A 373 3.46 -13.14 -21.76
CA LEU A 373 3.29 -14.11 -20.68
C LEU A 373 4.61 -14.35 -19.95
N ASP A 374 5.28 -13.28 -19.53
CA ASP A 374 6.65 -13.33 -18.98
C ASP A 374 6.77 -14.20 -17.71
N SER A 375 5.72 -14.32 -16.91
CA SER A 375 5.73 -15.05 -15.63
C SER A 375 4.95 -16.36 -15.62
N ILE A 376 4.43 -16.81 -16.77
CA ILE A 376 3.50 -17.94 -16.82
C ILE A 376 4.17 -19.23 -16.32
N GLN A 377 3.43 -20.03 -15.55
CA GLN A 377 3.85 -21.34 -15.03
C GLN A 377 2.80 -22.42 -15.33
N ASN A 378 1.52 -22.07 -15.35
CA ASN A 378 0.43 -22.99 -15.63
C ASN A 378 -0.50 -22.42 -16.69
N LEU A 379 -0.67 -23.14 -17.79
CA LEU A 379 -1.54 -22.73 -18.90
C LEU A 379 -2.55 -23.84 -19.22
N GLY A 380 -3.82 -23.54 -19.00
CA GLY A 380 -4.92 -24.47 -19.15
C GLY A 380 -5.30 -24.78 -20.60
N GLU A 381 -6.07 -25.86 -20.78
CA GLU A 381 -6.53 -26.34 -22.08
C GLU A 381 -7.33 -25.23 -22.78
N ARG A 382 -7.05 -24.93 -24.05
CA ARG A 382 -7.72 -23.85 -24.80
C ARG A 382 -7.71 -22.47 -24.12
N ALA A 383 -6.76 -22.18 -23.23
CA ALA A 383 -6.69 -20.90 -22.51
C ALA A 383 -6.89 -19.66 -23.40
N PHE A 384 -6.33 -19.66 -24.61
CA PHE A 384 -6.50 -18.66 -25.67
C PHE A 384 -7.03 -19.29 -26.97
N GLY A 385 -7.82 -20.36 -26.87
CA GLY A 385 -8.39 -21.01 -28.04
C GLY A 385 -9.28 -20.05 -28.83
N ASP A 386 -9.34 -20.15 -30.15
CA ASP A 386 -10.24 -19.36 -31.03
C ASP A 386 -10.05 -17.83 -30.93
N CYS A 387 -8.93 -17.39 -30.37
CA CYS A 387 -8.50 -15.99 -30.31
C CYS A 387 -7.93 -15.54 -31.65
N THR A 388 -8.79 -15.44 -32.66
CA THR A 388 -8.39 -15.25 -34.07
C THR A 388 -7.70 -13.92 -34.38
N SER A 389 -7.76 -12.95 -33.46
CA SER A 389 -7.14 -11.62 -33.62
C SER A 389 -5.72 -11.54 -33.05
N VAL A 390 -5.31 -12.51 -32.24
CA VAL A 390 -3.93 -12.60 -31.73
C VAL A 390 -3.00 -12.87 -32.91
N GLN A 391 -1.91 -12.12 -33.00
CA GLN A 391 -0.86 -12.27 -34.01
C GLN A 391 0.45 -12.73 -33.39
N VAL A 392 0.69 -12.41 -32.12
CA VAL A 392 1.90 -12.74 -31.38
C VAL A 392 1.56 -13.20 -29.98
N VAL A 393 2.20 -14.29 -29.58
CA VAL A 393 2.31 -14.72 -28.19
C VAL A 393 3.80 -14.71 -27.83
N ASP A 394 4.18 -13.83 -26.92
CA ASP A 394 5.53 -13.69 -26.40
C ASP A 394 5.64 -14.39 -25.04
N MET A 395 6.31 -15.52 -25.04
CA MET A 395 6.69 -16.29 -23.86
C MET A 395 8.22 -16.36 -23.73
N SER A 396 8.92 -15.35 -24.26
CA SER A 396 10.39 -15.32 -24.30
C SER A 396 11.05 -15.29 -22.92
N LYS A 397 10.33 -14.83 -21.90
CA LYS A 397 10.79 -14.77 -20.51
C LYS A 397 10.11 -15.76 -19.59
N ALA A 398 9.17 -16.54 -20.12
CA ALA A 398 8.48 -17.54 -19.35
C ALA A 398 9.50 -18.57 -18.82
N GLY A 399 9.35 -18.98 -17.55
CA GLY A 399 10.32 -19.85 -16.88
C GLY A 399 10.45 -21.24 -17.51
N GLU A 400 11.45 -22.02 -17.12
CA GLU A 400 11.70 -23.34 -17.73
C GLU A 400 10.70 -24.44 -17.32
N SER A 401 9.95 -24.23 -16.23
CA SER A 401 9.01 -25.21 -15.65
C SER A 401 7.57 -24.80 -15.89
N ILE A 402 7.13 -24.79 -17.14
CA ILE A 402 5.75 -24.45 -17.49
C ILE A 402 4.97 -25.74 -17.71
N THR A 403 3.87 -25.89 -16.99
CA THR A 403 2.90 -26.96 -17.21
C THR A 403 1.87 -26.47 -18.22
N TYR A 404 1.83 -27.14 -19.37
CA TYR A 404 0.88 -26.86 -20.43
C TYR A 404 -0.16 -27.97 -20.54
N ALA A 405 -1.42 -27.58 -20.66
CA ALA A 405 -2.45 -28.46 -21.18
C ALA A 405 -2.55 -28.30 -22.71
N ASN A 406 -2.99 -29.38 -23.38
CA ASN A 406 -3.14 -29.39 -24.84
C ASN A 406 -4.05 -28.23 -25.32
N ASN A 407 -3.76 -27.73 -26.51
CA ASN A 407 -4.55 -26.75 -27.28
C ASN A 407 -4.67 -25.35 -26.68
N ALA A 408 -3.79 -24.94 -25.75
CA ALA A 408 -3.86 -23.61 -25.12
C ALA A 408 -3.95 -22.44 -26.12
N PHE A 409 -3.29 -22.54 -27.27
CA PHE A 409 -3.28 -21.57 -28.37
C PHE A 409 -3.87 -22.14 -29.67
N THR A 410 -4.93 -22.94 -29.58
CA THR A 410 -5.61 -23.47 -30.76
C THR A 410 -6.41 -22.38 -31.49
N GLN A 411 -6.51 -22.46 -32.82
CA GLN A 411 -7.33 -21.57 -33.65
C GLN A 411 -7.03 -20.06 -33.52
N LEU A 412 -5.75 -19.71 -33.29
CA LEU A 412 -5.29 -18.33 -33.43
C LEU A 412 -5.40 -17.83 -34.89
N GLY A 413 -5.17 -16.53 -35.09
CA GLY A 413 -5.11 -15.93 -36.42
C GLY A 413 -4.10 -16.64 -37.33
N LYS A 414 -4.42 -16.77 -38.62
CA LYS A 414 -3.50 -17.37 -39.58
C LYS A 414 -2.21 -16.54 -39.66
N GLY A 415 -1.06 -17.19 -39.51
CA GLY A 415 0.25 -16.54 -39.47
C GLY A 415 0.66 -16.02 -38.08
N SER A 416 -0.08 -16.37 -37.02
CA SER A 416 0.32 -15.98 -35.66
C SER A 416 1.67 -16.57 -35.28
N VAL A 417 2.51 -15.81 -34.57
CA VAL A 417 3.83 -16.25 -34.13
C VAL A 417 3.82 -16.49 -32.63
N ILE A 418 4.32 -17.63 -32.20
CA ILE A 418 4.56 -17.94 -30.79
C ILE A 418 6.07 -17.94 -30.55
N TYR A 419 6.55 -17.02 -29.72
CA TYR A 419 7.93 -16.95 -29.30
C TYR A 419 8.12 -17.68 -27.99
N ILE A 420 9.02 -18.66 -27.98
CA ILE A 420 9.38 -19.42 -26.78
C ILE A 420 10.89 -19.40 -26.57
N THR A 421 11.30 -19.36 -25.31
CA THR A 421 12.69 -19.66 -24.95
C THR A 421 12.89 -21.17 -24.87
N ASN A 422 14.02 -21.63 -25.41
CA ASN A 422 14.42 -23.02 -25.37
C ASN A 422 15.70 -23.13 -24.54
N ASN A 423 15.58 -23.69 -23.34
CA ASN A 423 16.72 -24.05 -22.50
C ASN A 423 16.87 -25.58 -22.34
N SER A 424 16.04 -26.39 -23.02
CA SER A 424 16.13 -27.86 -23.01
C SER A 424 15.57 -28.49 -24.29
N SER A 425 16.38 -29.34 -24.92
CA SER A 425 16.04 -30.14 -26.11
C SER A 425 14.85 -31.11 -25.92
N SER A 426 14.34 -31.27 -24.70
CA SER A 426 13.17 -32.10 -24.38
C SER A 426 11.82 -31.44 -24.65
N LEU A 427 11.79 -30.13 -24.93
CA LEU A 427 10.56 -29.34 -24.97
C LEU A 427 9.90 -29.24 -26.35
N THR A 428 10.62 -29.49 -27.46
CA THR A 428 10.05 -29.38 -28.82
C THR A 428 8.84 -30.28 -29.05
N GLY A 429 8.85 -31.49 -28.48
CA GLY A 429 7.69 -32.40 -28.50
C GLY A 429 6.56 -32.02 -27.53
N GLN A 430 6.85 -31.25 -26.47
CA GLN A 430 5.84 -30.79 -25.52
C GLN A 430 5.00 -29.63 -26.07
N TYR A 431 5.55 -28.84 -26.99
CA TYR A 431 4.85 -27.71 -27.62
C TYR A 431 3.92 -28.10 -28.77
N GLU A 432 4.10 -29.28 -29.39
CA GLU A 432 3.30 -29.69 -30.56
C GLU A 432 1.80 -29.81 -30.25
N GLY A 433 1.46 -30.11 -29.00
CA GLY A 433 0.07 -30.21 -28.56
C GLY A 433 -0.58 -28.87 -28.21
N ILE A 434 0.13 -27.74 -28.22
CA ILE A 434 -0.33 -26.49 -27.59
C ILE A 434 -1.04 -25.55 -28.58
N TYR A 435 -0.72 -25.60 -29.87
CA TYR A 435 -1.20 -24.65 -30.87
C TYR A 435 -1.67 -25.32 -32.17
N SER A 436 -2.39 -24.58 -33.02
CA SER A 436 -2.80 -25.05 -34.36
C SER A 436 -1.65 -24.93 -35.36
N LYS A 437 -0.88 -26.01 -35.53
CA LYS A 437 0.32 -26.04 -36.38
C LYS A 437 0.09 -25.52 -37.80
N ASP A 438 -1.04 -25.84 -38.42
CA ASP A 438 -1.40 -25.37 -39.76
C ASP A 438 -1.60 -23.84 -39.87
N LYS A 439 -1.75 -23.14 -38.75
CA LYS A 439 -2.05 -21.70 -38.69
C LYS A 439 -0.95 -20.86 -38.06
N THR A 440 -0.07 -21.44 -37.26
CA THR A 440 0.89 -20.67 -36.45
C THR A 440 2.34 -20.97 -36.83
N VAL A 441 3.20 -20.00 -36.60
CA VAL A 441 4.65 -20.10 -36.69
C VAL A 441 5.20 -20.28 -35.27
N LEU A 442 6.09 -21.24 -35.07
CA LEU A 442 6.83 -21.38 -33.82
C LEU A 442 8.22 -20.76 -33.96
N ALA A 443 8.60 -19.84 -33.07
CA ALA A 443 9.89 -19.17 -33.09
C ALA A 443 10.64 -19.42 -31.78
N ILE A 444 11.75 -20.15 -31.87
CA ILE A 444 12.60 -20.53 -30.74
C ILE A 444 13.77 -19.56 -30.64
N ILE A 445 13.82 -18.75 -29.59
CA ILE A 445 14.80 -17.66 -29.44
C ILE A 445 16.15 -18.08 -28.84
N ASN A 446 16.35 -19.36 -28.50
CA ASN A 446 17.63 -19.92 -27.99
C ASN A 446 18.28 -19.07 -26.88
N SER A 447 17.53 -18.89 -25.78
CA SER A 447 17.90 -18.09 -24.60
C SER A 447 18.02 -16.58 -24.83
N GLY A 448 17.55 -16.07 -25.98
CA GLY A 448 17.27 -14.64 -26.15
C GLY A 448 16.00 -14.21 -25.41
N THR A 449 15.68 -12.91 -25.46
CA THR A 449 14.44 -12.34 -24.92
C THR A 449 13.96 -11.16 -25.77
N PHE A 450 12.73 -10.69 -25.54
CA PHE A 450 12.28 -9.40 -26.07
C PHE A 450 12.17 -8.34 -24.95
N PRO A 451 12.70 -7.12 -25.15
CA PRO A 451 12.39 -5.98 -24.31
C PRO A 451 10.88 -5.72 -24.22
N ALA A 452 10.41 -5.15 -23.11
CA ALA A 452 8.98 -4.79 -22.96
C ALA A 452 8.49 -3.80 -24.04
N THR A 453 9.41 -3.02 -24.61
CA THR A 453 9.16 -2.04 -25.67
C THR A 453 9.11 -2.64 -27.08
N SER A 454 9.45 -3.93 -27.25
CA SER A 454 9.49 -4.57 -28.57
C SER A 454 8.16 -4.43 -29.29
N GLN A 455 8.24 -4.02 -30.56
CA GLN A 455 7.12 -3.97 -31.47
C GLN A 455 7.16 -5.21 -32.35
N PHE A 456 6.00 -5.77 -32.65
CA PHE A 456 5.88 -6.94 -33.52
C PHE A 456 5.15 -6.56 -34.80
N VAL A 457 5.72 -6.95 -35.93
CA VAL A 457 5.18 -6.67 -37.26
C VAL A 457 4.54 -7.94 -37.81
N ALA A 458 3.28 -7.84 -38.25
CA ALA A 458 2.57 -8.97 -38.83
C ALA A 458 3.32 -9.52 -40.06
N GLY A 459 3.51 -10.84 -40.12
CA GLY A 459 4.22 -11.50 -41.22
C GLY A 459 5.74 -11.37 -41.17
N GLN A 460 6.33 -10.94 -40.05
CA GLN A 460 7.77 -10.94 -39.82
C GLN A 460 8.11 -11.56 -38.47
N LEU A 461 9.26 -12.23 -38.40
CA LEU A 461 9.84 -12.63 -37.12
C LEU A 461 10.61 -11.45 -36.53
N ALA A 462 10.30 -11.10 -35.29
CA ALA A 462 10.98 -10.05 -34.57
C ALA A 462 12.42 -10.47 -34.23
N GLU A 463 13.32 -9.49 -34.13
CA GLU A 463 14.70 -9.70 -33.72
C GLU A 463 14.79 -9.75 -32.18
N PRO A 464 15.13 -10.92 -31.59
CA PRO A 464 15.33 -11.03 -30.15
C PRO A 464 16.66 -10.39 -29.74
N VAL A 465 16.87 -10.20 -28.44
CA VAL A 465 18.16 -9.77 -27.88
C VAL A 465 18.71 -10.80 -26.90
N LYS A 466 20.05 -10.94 -26.87
CA LYS A 466 20.77 -11.82 -25.94
C LYS A 466 22.07 -11.14 -25.54
N GLY A 467 22.24 -10.86 -24.24
CA GLY A 467 23.39 -10.10 -23.74
C GLY A 467 24.72 -10.76 -24.10
N GLY A 468 25.63 -10.00 -24.73
CA GLY A 468 26.93 -10.49 -25.19
C GLY A 468 26.93 -11.30 -26.50
N TYR A 469 25.79 -11.40 -27.20
CA TYR A 469 25.67 -12.10 -28.47
C TYR A 469 25.07 -11.20 -29.57
N LYS A 470 25.48 -11.45 -30.81
CA LYS A 470 24.92 -10.90 -32.04
C LYS A 470 23.87 -11.86 -32.61
N PHE A 471 22.77 -11.32 -33.10
CA PHE A 471 21.72 -12.11 -33.75
C PHE A 471 22.05 -12.30 -35.23
N GLU A 472 22.20 -13.54 -35.67
CA GLU A 472 22.61 -13.88 -37.05
C GLU A 472 21.42 -14.22 -37.96
N GLY A 473 20.20 -14.16 -37.44
CA GLY A 473 18.99 -14.45 -38.19
C GLY A 473 18.23 -15.69 -37.72
N TRP A 474 17.17 -15.98 -38.48
CA TRP A 474 16.24 -17.08 -38.23
C TRP A 474 16.49 -18.23 -39.21
N TYR A 475 16.49 -19.46 -38.70
CA TYR A 475 16.79 -20.67 -39.48
C TYR A 475 15.72 -21.73 -39.24
N GLU A 476 15.38 -22.56 -40.23
CA GLU A 476 14.45 -23.69 -40.06
C GLU A 476 15.11 -24.89 -39.36
N SER A 477 16.44 -25.03 -39.42
CA SER A 477 17.18 -26.07 -38.69
C SER A 477 17.78 -25.55 -37.38
N ALA A 478 17.64 -26.36 -36.32
CA ALA A 478 18.34 -26.14 -35.06
C ALA A 478 19.87 -26.33 -35.18
N THR A 479 20.35 -26.98 -36.24
CA THR A 479 21.79 -27.12 -36.54
C THR A 479 22.36 -25.96 -37.35
N PHE A 480 21.50 -25.06 -37.84
CA PHE A 480 21.88 -23.89 -38.64
C PHE A 480 22.67 -24.23 -39.93
N GLU A 481 22.38 -25.40 -40.51
CA GLU A 481 22.97 -25.87 -41.77
C GLU A 481 22.25 -25.30 -43.00
N ASP A 482 21.04 -24.78 -42.82
CA ASP A 482 20.24 -24.12 -43.84
C ASP A 482 20.57 -22.63 -43.99
N GLU A 483 20.04 -22.00 -45.04
CA GLU A 483 20.17 -20.57 -45.24
C GLU A 483 19.25 -19.80 -44.29
N ALA A 484 19.68 -18.59 -43.89
CA ALA A 484 18.86 -17.71 -43.08
C ALA A 484 17.57 -17.34 -43.83
N LEU A 485 16.46 -17.22 -43.09
CA LEU A 485 15.17 -16.78 -43.61
C LEU A 485 15.28 -15.36 -44.18
N THR A 486 14.91 -15.18 -45.45
CA THR A 486 14.92 -13.88 -46.16
C THR A 486 13.51 -13.36 -46.50
N GLY A 487 12.44 -14.00 -46.01
CA GLY A 487 11.05 -13.67 -46.33
C GLY A 487 10.04 -13.93 -45.21
N THR A 488 8.75 -13.95 -45.54
CA THR A 488 7.66 -14.17 -44.59
C THR A 488 7.75 -15.59 -43.99
N PRO A 489 7.68 -15.74 -42.65
CA PRO A 489 7.66 -17.06 -42.04
C PRO A 489 6.39 -17.82 -42.44
N ILE A 490 6.53 -19.13 -42.65
CA ILE A 490 5.44 -19.99 -43.14
C ILE A 490 4.75 -20.67 -41.94
N ALA A 491 3.42 -20.58 -41.87
CA ALA A 491 2.65 -21.30 -40.86
C ALA A 491 2.93 -22.81 -40.92
N GLY A 492 3.10 -23.45 -39.76
CA GLY A 492 3.47 -24.86 -39.63
C GLY A 492 4.97 -25.13 -39.61
N LYS A 493 5.80 -24.11 -39.83
CA LYS A 493 7.25 -24.18 -39.65
C LYS A 493 7.68 -23.71 -38.26
N THR A 494 8.83 -24.23 -37.85
CA THR A 494 9.56 -23.80 -36.66
C THR A 494 10.83 -23.08 -37.11
N TYR A 495 11.14 -21.95 -36.49
CA TYR A 495 12.36 -21.18 -36.73
C TYR A 495 13.19 -21.07 -35.46
N TYR A 496 14.51 -21.05 -35.60
CA TYR A 496 15.50 -21.01 -34.55
C TYR A 496 16.37 -19.77 -34.69
N ALA A 497 16.52 -19.01 -33.60
CA ALA A 497 17.40 -17.86 -33.54
C ALA A 497 18.86 -18.32 -33.46
N LYS A 498 19.68 -17.89 -34.43
CA LYS A 498 21.13 -18.13 -34.40
C LYS A 498 21.82 -16.97 -33.69
N TRP A 499 22.79 -17.32 -32.85
CA TRP A 499 23.57 -16.37 -32.07
C TRP A 499 25.06 -16.58 -32.32
N GLU A 500 25.79 -15.49 -32.54
CA GLU A 500 27.24 -15.45 -32.53
C GLU A 500 27.74 -14.67 -31.33
N GLY A 501 28.82 -15.12 -30.68
CA GLY A 501 29.39 -14.38 -29.56
C GLY A 501 29.98 -13.06 -30.04
N LYS A 502 29.64 -11.93 -29.40
CA LYS A 502 30.26 -10.64 -29.74
C LYS A 502 31.76 -10.70 -29.49
N ALA A 503 32.53 -10.10 -30.39
CA ALA A 503 33.98 -10.03 -30.27
C ALA A 503 34.40 -9.16 -29.08
N GLU A 504 35.54 -9.48 -28.47
CA GLU A 504 36.18 -8.62 -27.47
C GLU A 504 36.88 -7.45 -28.19
N GLN A 505 36.94 -6.29 -27.55
CA GLN A 505 37.69 -5.12 -28.03
C GLN A 505 38.64 -4.58 -26.95
N SER A 506 39.79 -4.08 -27.38
CA SER A 506 40.78 -3.48 -26.49
C SER A 506 40.29 -2.14 -25.93
N ALA A 507 40.76 -1.78 -24.73
CA ALA A 507 40.48 -0.47 -24.15
C ALA A 507 40.96 0.67 -25.07
N PRO A 508 40.23 1.80 -25.13
CA PRO A 508 40.74 3.01 -25.76
C PRO A 508 41.96 3.56 -24.99
N ALA A 509 42.70 4.45 -25.64
CA ALA A 509 43.75 5.22 -24.97
C ALA A 509 43.18 6.04 -23.81
N ALA A 510 44.00 6.28 -22.78
CA ALA A 510 43.63 7.18 -21.70
C ALA A 510 43.24 8.56 -22.25
N PRO A 511 42.20 9.23 -21.70
CA PRO A 511 41.78 10.51 -22.23
C PRO A 511 42.88 11.56 -22.05
N THR A 512 42.99 12.47 -23.02
CA THR A 512 43.94 13.58 -22.96
C THR A 512 43.19 14.89 -22.79
N LEU A 513 43.81 15.85 -22.11
CA LEU A 513 43.21 17.16 -21.89
C LEU A 513 43.27 17.98 -23.19
N LYS A 514 42.12 18.49 -23.63
CA LYS A 514 42.03 19.49 -24.69
C LYS A 514 42.04 20.92 -24.14
N ASP A 515 41.18 21.18 -23.16
CA ASP A 515 41.07 22.49 -22.50
C ASP A 515 40.58 22.37 -21.06
N ARG A 516 40.85 23.38 -20.23
CA ARG A 516 40.34 23.48 -18.85
C ARG A 516 39.96 24.90 -18.49
N GLY A 517 38.78 25.05 -17.90
CA GLY A 517 38.29 26.28 -17.28
C GLY A 517 38.28 26.20 -15.75
N TYR A 518 37.72 27.24 -15.12
CA TYR A 518 37.50 27.26 -13.66
C TYR A 518 36.41 26.27 -13.23
N THR A 519 35.45 25.97 -14.09
CA THR A 519 34.31 25.09 -13.78
C THR A 519 34.03 24.07 -14.88
N SER A 520 35.01 23.84 -15.76
CA SER A 520 34.88 22.91 -16.88
C SER A 520 36.20 22.24 -17.23
N ILE A 521 36.11 21.03 -17.75
CA ILE A 521 37.21 20.29 -18.36
C ILE A 521 36.70 19.70 -19.67
N THR A 522 37.47 19.88 -20.74
CA THR A 522 37.19 19.31 -22.05
C THR A 522 38.32 18.37 -22.43
N LEU A 523 37.97 17.13 -22.76
CA LEU A 523 38.91 16.11 -23.19
C LEU A 523 39.03 16.11 -24.72
N GLU A 524 40.14 15.57 -25.24
CA GLU A 524 40.25 15.28 -26.67
C GLU A 524 39.24 14.19 -27.05
N THR A 525 38.69 14.30 -28.26
CA THR A 525 37.71 13.35 -28.76
C THR A 525 38.41 12.09 -29.26
N ILE A 526 38.09 10.96 -28.62
CA ILE A 526 38.34 9.62 -29.13
C ILE A 526 37.07 9.17 -29.86
N GLU A 527 37.18 8.92 -31.17
CA GLU A 527 36.06 8.54 -32.02
C GLU A 527 35.37 7.27 -31.49
N GLY A 528 34.04 7.33 -31.32
CA GLY A 528 33.25 6.20 -30.82
C GLY A 528 33.36 5.89 -29.32
N ALA A 529 34.21 6.60 -28.56
CA ALA A 529 34.35 6.38 -27.12
C ALA A 529 33.30 7.14 -26.30
N GLN A 530 33.04 6.61 -25.10
CA GLN A 530 32.30 7.29 -24.04
C GLN A 530 33.26 7.73 -22.93
N TYR A 531 32.87 8.77 -22.21
CA TYR A 531 33.63 9.42 -21.15
C TYR A 531 32.84 9.40 -19.85
N ARG A 532 33.51 9.36 -18.72
CA ARG A 532 32.90 9.64 -17.42
C ARG A 532 33.88 10.34 -16.49
N CYS A 533 33.35 11.01 -15.48
CA CYS A 533 34.11 11.72 -14.46
C CYS A 533 33.79 11.15 -13.07
N ASN A 534 34.82 10.87 -12.25
CA ASN A 534 34.73 10.34 -10.89
C ASN A 534 33.80 9.13 -10.74
N GLY A 535 33.81 8.20 -11.71
CA GLY A 535 32.94 7.02 -11.71
C GLY A 535 31.46 7.31 -11.97
N GLY A 536 31.11 8.52 -12.40
CA GLY A 536 29.75 8.92 -12.78
C GLY A 536 29.21 8.23 -14.04
N ALA A 537 28.06 8.69 -14.52
CA ALA A 537 27.42 8.15 -15.73
C ALA A 537 28.30 8.36 -16.98
N TRP A 538 28.20 7.42 -17.92
CA TRP A 538 28.85 7.52 -19.22
C TRP A 538 28.13 8.53 -20.11
N GLN A 539 28.90 9.40 -20.78
CA GLN A 539 28.43 10.36 -21.77
C GLN A 539 29.22 10.22 -23.09
N THR A 540 28.60 10.58 -24.21
CA THR A 540 29.21 10.51 -25.55
C THR A 540 29.98 11.78 -25.94
N PHE A 541 29.87 12.84 -25.15
CA PHE A 541 30.56 14.12 -25.38
C PHE A 541 31.74 14.26 -24.40
N PRO A 542 32.89 14.81 -24.81
CA PRO A 542 34.08 14.89 -23.96
C PRO A 542 34.14 16.12 -23.03
N GLU A 543 33.04 16.87 -22.91
CA GLU A 543 32.98 18.10 -22.12
C GLU A 543 32.23 17.89 -20.79
N PHE A 544 32.87 18.32 -19.70
CA PHE A 544 32.32 18.29 -18.35
C PHE A 544 32.23 19.71 -17.81
N THR A 545 31.03 20.12 -17.40
CA THR A 545 30.73 21.46 -16.87
C THR A 545 30.17 21.36 -15.45
N GLY A 546 30.09 22.49 -14.73
CA GLY A 546 29.62 22.52 -13.35
C GLY A 546 30.63 21.96 -12.34
N LEU A 547 31.90 21.89 -12.71
CA LEU A 547 32.99 21.44 -11.85
C LEU A 547 33.41 22.57 -10.87
N THR A 548 34.02 22.20 -9.74
CA THR A 548 34.53 23.14 -8.73
C THR A 548 35.93 23.61 -9.12
N ALA A 549 36.22 24.90 -8.97
CA ALA A 549 37.54 25.48 -9.24
C ALA A 549 38.64 24.91 -8.33
N GLY A 550 39.84 24.72 -8.89
CA GLY A 550 41.00 24.14 -8.19
C GLY A 550 40.83 22.69 -7.70
N THR A 551 39.84 21.95 -8.22
CA THR A 551 39.54 20.59 -7.78
C THR A 551 40.06 19.57 -8.81
N VAL A 552 40.61 18.46 -8.32
CA VAL A 552 41.09 17.34 -9.15
C VAL A 552 39.93 16.38 -9.42
N TYR A 553 39.80 15.98 -10.68
CA TYR A 553 38.80 15.04 -11.16
C TYR A 553 39.46 13.91 -11.93
N THR A 554 38.97 12.69 -11.72
CA THR A 554 39.40 11.49 -12.42
C THR A 554 38.52 11.26 -13.65
N PHE A 555 39.13 11.07 -14.81
CA PHE A 555 38.46 10.83 -16.08
C PHE A 555 38.88 9.48 -16.66
N GLU A 556 37.90 8.80 -17.26
CA GLU A 556 38.05 7.48 -17.84
C GLU A 556 37.27 7.41 -19.15
N THR A 557 37.74 6.57 -20.07
CA THR A 557 37.04 6.30 -21.34
C THR A 557 36.83 4.80 -21.57
N ARG A 558 35.86 4.47 -22.42
CA ARG A 558 35.68 3.11 -22.96
C ARG A 558 35.00 3.18 -24.32
N TYR A 559 35.12 2.12 -25.12
CA TYR A 559 34.19 1.89 -26.22
C TYR A 559 32.91 1.23 -25.68
N PRO A 560 31.72 1.74 -26.03
CA PRO A 560 30.46 1.11 -25.63
C PRO A 560 30.30 -0.26 -26.29
N GLU A 561 29.36 -1.06 -25.76
CA GLU A 561 28.93 -2.26 -26.46
C GLU A 561 28.25 -1.87 -27.78
N THR A 562 28.56 -2.59 -28.85
CA THR A 562 27.97 -2.42 -30.19
C THR A 562 27.30 -3.72 -30.62
N GLU A 563 26.81 -3.78 -31.86
CA GLU A 563 26.27 -5.01 -32.45
C GLU A 563 27.33 -6.12 -32.49
N ASP A 564 28.54 -5.79 -32.93
CA ASP A 564 29.60 -6.77 -33.17
C ASP A 564 30.55 -6.96 -31.98
N TYR A 565 30.65 -5.97 -31.08
CA TYR A 565 31.64 -5.96 -30.00
C TYR A 565 31.02 -5.80 -28.62
N LYS A 566 31.53 -6.55 -27.63
CA LYS A 566 31.27 -6.31 -26.20
C LYS A 566 31.83 -4.95 -25.79
N ALA A 567 31.33 -4.33 -24.73
CA ALA A 567 31.96 -3.11 -24.21
C ALA A 567 33.45 -3.34 -23.89
N SER A 568 34.32 -2.41 -24.29
CA SER A 568 35.75 -2.54 -23.99
C SER A 568 36.01 -2.46 -22.49
N PRO A 569 37.17 -2.96 -22.01
CA PRO A 569 37.69 -2.54 -20.72
C PRO A 569 37.81 -1.00 -20.65
N VAL A 570 37.75 -0.46 -19.44
CA VAL A 570 37.96 0.97 -19.19
C VAL A 570 39.42 1.31 -19.44
N SER A 571 39.70 2.48 -20.02
CA SER A 571 41.06 3.00 -20.18
C SER A 571 41.73 3.19 -18.82
N ASP A 572 43.05 3.40 -18.82
CA ASP A 572 43.71 3.94 -17.63
C ASP A 572 43.05 5.26 -17.21
N ALA A 573 42.83 5.41 -15.90
CA ALA A 573 42.24 6.60 -15.32
C ALA A 573 43.29 7.72 -15.25
N VAL A 574 42.87 8.95 -15.58
CA VAL A 574 43.74 10.14 -15.53
C VAL A 574 43.11 11.24 -14.71
N GLU A 575 43.95 12.02 -14.05
CA GLU A 575 43.51 13.13 -13.21
C GLU A 575 43.79 14.48 -13.87
N PHE A 576 42.77 15.33 -13.94
CA PHE A 576 42.90 16.72 -14.37
C PHE A 576 42.30 17.66 -13.34
N SER A 577 42.94 18.80 -13.13
CA SER A 577 42.47 19.88 -12.26
C SER A 577 41.83 21.02 -13.05
N THR A 578 40.73 21.57 -12.56
CA THR A 578 40.19 22.85 -13.03
C THR A 578 41.15 23.99 -12.68
N LEU A 579 41.04 25.11 -13.40
CA LEU A 579 41.81 26.31 -13.08
C LEU A 579 41.47 26.83 -11.68
N TYR A 580 42.46 27.40 -11.01
CA TYR A 580 42.33 28.02 -9.70
C TYR A 580 42.39 29.55 -9.82
N TYR A 581 41.65 30.28 -8.98
CA TYR A 581 41.72 31.76 -8.94
C TYR A 581 43.05 32.22 -8.33
N ALA A 582 43.98 32.72 -9.15
CA ALA A 582 45.14 33.44 -8.64
C ALA A 582 44.74 34.88 -8.30
N VAL A 583 44.77 35.24 -7.01
CA VAL A 583 44.62 36.65 -6.56
C VAL A 583 46.01 37.29 -6.51
N PRO A 584 46.27 38.46 -7.13
CA PRO A 584 47.60 39.09 -7.13
C PRO A 584 47.95 39.74 -5.77
N SER A 585 49.21 39.68 -5.38
CA SER A 585 49.75 40.05 -4.06
C SER A 585 49.87 41.57 -3.84
N VAL A 586 49.45 42.04 -2.66
CA VAL A 586 49.62 43.41 -2.14
C VAL A 586 50.68 43.38 -1.02
N PRO A 587 51.62 44.34 -0.91
CA PRO A 587 52.69 44.29 0.08
C PRO A 587 52.18 44.40 1.53
N SER A 588 52.70 43.58 2.44
CA SER A 588 52.38 43.53 3.88
C SER A 588 53.57 43.91 4.76
N ASN A 589 53.32 44.53 5.92
CA ASN A 589 54.34 44.97 6.88
C ASN A 589 54.34 44.08 8.13
N SER A 590 55.52 43.77 8.68
CA SER A 590 55.67 42.85 9.82
C SER A 590 55.41 43.50 11.18
N VAL A 591 54.89 42.72 12.14
CA VAL A 591 54.70 43.09 13.55
C VAL A 591 55.65 42.26 14.41
N SER A 592 56.49 42.93 15.21
CA SER A 592 57.50 42.28 16.06
C SER A 592 57.02 42.19 17.51
N ALA A 593 56.86 40.97 18.02
CA ALA A 593 56.63 40.70 19.45
C ALA A 593 57.95 40.24 20.11
N PRO A 594 58.46 40.94 21.13
CA PRO A 594 59.67 40.55 21.84
C PRO A 594 59.42 39.35 22.76
N SER A 595 60.46 38.56 23.00
CA SER A 595 60.47 37.52 24.04
C SER A 595 60.69 38.18 25.40
N ILE A 596 59.80 37.93 26.36
CA ILE A 596 59.75 38.63 27.65
C ILE A 596 59.72 37.60 28.79
N PRO A 597 60.52 37.76 29.86
CA PRO A 597 60.45 36.86 31.01
C PRO A 597 59.09 36.90 31.70
N ASN A 598 58.65 35.76 32.26
CA ASN A 598 57.46 35.62 33.13
C ASN A 598 56.07 35.74 32.46
N GLY A 599 56.01 35.68 31.13
CA GLY A 599 54.77 35.48 30.37
C GLY A 599 55.04 35.39 28.87
N THR A 600 54.00 35.23 28.05
CA THR A 600 54.12 35.16 26.58
C THR A 600 53.23 36.19 25.91
N VAL A 601 53.70 36.76 24.79
CA VAL A 601 52.94 37.67 23.93
C VAL A 601 52.98 37.15 22.51
N THR A 602 51.82 36.91 21.89
CA THR A 602 51.70 36.49 20.48
C THR A 602 50.85 37.47 19.70
N VAL A 603 51.14 37.63 18.40
CA VAL A 603 50.41 38.55 17.51
C VAL A 603 49.90 37.81 16.29
N SER A 604 48.65 38.09 15.89
CA SER A 604 48.02 37.48 14.72
C SER A 604 47.13 38.48 13.97
N PRO A 605 47.32 38.66 12.66
CA PRO A 605 48.41 38.09 11.85
C PRO A 605 49.76 38.80 12.11
N ALA A 606 50.87 38.07 12.02
CA ALA A 606 52.23 38.62 12.22
C ALA A 606 52.71 39.54 11.07
N ASN A 607 52.01 39.53 9.93
CA ASN A 607 52.17 40.47 8.82
C ASN A 607 50.79 40.96 8.38
N ALA A 608 50.61 42.27 8.27
CA ALA A 608 49.32 42.89 7.97
C ALA A 608 49.48 44.11 7.04
N SER A 609 48.51 44.32 6.16
CA SER A 609 48.42 45.52 5.31
C SER A 609 47.70 46.66 6.04
N LYS A 610 47.96 47.91 5.65
CA LYS A 610 47.39 49.11 6.27
C LYS A 610 45.86 49.01 6.41
N GLY A 611 45.34 49.22 7.60
CA GLY A 611 43.90 49.15 7.90
C GLY A 611 43.40 47.78 8.37
N THR A 612 44.24 46.74 8.36
CA THR A 612 43.90 45.41 8.89
C THR A 612 43.99 45.42 10.42
N THR A 613 43.00 44.84 11.10
CA THR A 613 43.03 44.65 12.56
C THR A 613 43.99 43.53 12.93
N VAL A 614 44.92 43.81 13.84
CA VAL A 614 45.88 42.84 14.40
C VAL A 614 45.54 42.59 15.86
N THR A 615 45.50 41.32 16.26
CA THR A 615 45.20 40.88 17.63
C THR A 615 46.48 40.45 18.35
N ILE A 616 46.65 40.93 19.57
CA ILE A 616 47.72 40.59 20.51
C ILE A 616 47.12 39.73 21.61
N THR A 617 47.75 38.60 21.94
CA THR A 617 47.36 37.74 23.06
C THR A 617 48.50 37.66 24.07
N THR A 618 48.23 38.05 25.31
CA THR A 618 49.16 37.98 26.44
C THR A 618 48.76 36.86 27.39
N LYS A 619 49.71 36.00 27.78
CA LYS A 619 49.49 34.95 28.77
C LYS A 619 50.59 35.02 29.85
N PRO A 620 50.29 35.57 31.05
CA PRO A 620 51.21 35.53 32.18
C PRO A 620 51.55 34.09 32.60
N ASN A 621 52.76 33.87 33.13
CA ASN A 621 53.11 32.61 33.78
C ASN A 621 52.47 32.50 35.16
N GLU A 622 52.37 31.28 35.70
CA GLU A 622 51.76 31.02 37.01
C GLU A 622 52.45 31.83 38.13
N GLY A 623 51.64 32.54 38.94
CA GLY A 623 52.12 33.46 39.99
C GLY A 623 52.46 34.88 39.51
N TYR A 624 52.15 35.23 38.26
CA TYR A 624 52.32 36.58 37.69
C TYR A 624 51.04 37.07 37.00
N GLU A 625 50.84 38.38 36.95
CA GLU A 625 49.77 39.05 36.19
C GLU A 625 50.35 40.11 35.22
N LEU A 626 49.58 40.51 34.20
CA LEU A 626 50.03 41.52 33.22
C LEU A 626 50.13 42.89 33.90
N GLY A 627 51.34 43.47 33.91
CA GLY A 627 51.60 44.80 34.46
C GLY A 627 51.38 45.92 33.45
N SER A 628 51.94 45.81 32.23
CA SER A 628 51.75 46.81 31.16
C SER A 628 51.80 46.20 29.76
N LEU A 629 51.11 46.84 28.80
CA LEU A 629 51.14 46.51 27.38
C LEU A 629 51.09 47.80 26.53
N THR A 630 52.07 47.97 25.65
CA THR A 630 52.19 49.13 24.74
C THR A 630 52.52 48.70 23.32
N VAL A 631 51.96 49.40 22.33
CA VAL A 631 52.19 49.14 20.91
C VAL A 631 52.55 50.44 20.23
N THR A 632 53.66 50.47 19.47
CA THR A 632 54.17 51.69 18.83
C THR A 632 54.39 51.51 17.33
N ASP A 633 54.13 52.57 16.56
CA ASP A 633 54.48 52.62 15.13
C ASP A 633 56.01 52.77 14.91
N ALA A 634 56.43 52.78 13.65
CA ALA A 634 57.84 52.90 13.27
C ALA A 634 58.50 54.23 13.69
N ASN A 635 57.72 55.25 14.06
CA ASN A 635 58.20 56.53 14.56
C ASN A 635 58.19 56.60 16.09
N GLY A 636 57.77 55.51 16.77
CA GLY A 636 57.69 55.42 18.22
C GLY A 636 56.40 55.98 18.83
N ASN A 637 55.38 56.30 18.01
CA ASN A 637 54.11 56.81 18.54
C ASN A 637 53.24 55.66 19.02
N ALA A 638 52.63 55.81 20.19
CA ALA A 638 51.73 54.80 20.75
C ALA A 638 50.44 54.66 19.92
N LEU A 639 50.08 53.43 19.59
CA LEU A 639 48.82 53.07 18.93
C LEU A 639 47.75 52.77 19.98
N ALA A 640 46.52 53.23 19.72
CA ALA A 640 45.39 52.94 20.59
C ALA A 640 45.05 51.45 20.55
N LEU A 641 44.91 50.85 21.74
CA LEU A 641 44.53 49.44 21.91
C LEU A 641 43.07 49.34 22.34
N THR A 642 42.38 48.35 21.77
CA THR A 642 41.04 47.93 22.22
C THR A 642 41.19 46.62 22.99
N ASP A 643 40.80 46.62 24.26
CA ASP A 643 40.74 45.41 25.09
C ASP A 643 39.56 44.53 24.64
N LEU A 644 39.86 43.26 24.36
CA LEU A 644 38.90 42.26 23.92
C LEU A 644 38.57 41.24 25.01
N GLY A 645 39.15 41.37 26.21
CA GLY A 645 39.02 40.41 27.31
C GLY A 645 39.98 39.21 27.19
N ASP A 646 40.09 38.43 28.27
CA ASP A 646 40.90 37.20 28.35
C ASP A 646 42.37 37.36 27.89
N GLY A 647 42.98 38.50 28.21
CA GLY A 647 44.36 38.81 27.85
C GLY A 647 44.56 39.09 26.36
N LYS A 648 43.50 39.43 25.61
CA LYS A 648 43.56 39.79 24.19
C LYS A 648 43.30 41.26 23.96
N TYR A 649 44.09 41.85 23.07
CA TYR A 649 44.00 43.26 22.69
C TYR A 649 44.06 43.39 21.18
N SER A 650 43.51 44.45 20.60
CA SER A 650 43.62 44.70 19.17
C SER A 650 43.97 46.13 18.83
N PHE A 651 44.63 46.31 17.69
CA PHE A 651 44.91 47.61 17.07
C PHE A 651 44.79 47.50 15.55
N VAL A 652 44.64 48.64 14.86
CA VAL A 652 44.59 48.68 13.39
C VAL A 652 45.98 48.97 12.84
N MET A 653 46.45 48.13 11.92
CA MET A 653 47.81 48.21 11.38
C MET A 653 48.02 49.54 10.62
N PRO A 654 49.00 50.37 11.02
CA PRO A 654 49.38 51.55 10.25
C PRO A 654 50.09 51.14 8.94
N GLY A 655 50.35 52.11 8.06
CA GLY A 655 51.07 51.86 6.81
C GLY A 655 52.56 51.52 6.96
N SER A 656 53.02 51.22 8.18
CA SER A 656 54.42 51.07 8.56
C SER A 656 54.57 49.96 9.61
N LYS A 657 55.82 49.52 9.87
CA LYS A 657 56.15 48.50 10.87
C LYS A 657 55.66 48.90 12.28
N VAL A 658 55.28 47.92 13.09
CA VAL A 658 54.81 48.10 14.47
C VAL A 658 55.59 47.21 15.44
N SER A 659 55.87 47.74 16.63
CA SER A 659 56.52 47.03 17.75
C SER A 659 55.58 46.91 18.93
N VAL A 660 55.57 45.76 19.61
CA VAL A 660 54.76 45.50 20.81
C VAL A 660 55.70 45.34 22.01
N GLU A 661 55.37 45.89 23.17
CA GLU A 661 56.13 45.72 24.41
C GLU A 661 55.16 45.39 25.57
N ALA A 662 55.53 44.47 26.47
CA ALA A 662 54.71 44.11 27.63
C ALA A 662 55.56 43.78 28.87
N SER A 663 54.97 43.82 30.07
CA SER A 663 55.61 43.41 31.33
C SER A 663 54.65 42.64 32.25
N PHE A 664 55.17 41.69 33.06
CA PHE A 664 54.40 40.87 34.01
C PHE A 664 54.94 41.02 35.45
N VAL A 665 54.06 41.08 36.46
CA VAL A 665 54.38 41.33 37.89
C VAL A 665 53.89 40.20 38.80
N LYS A 666 54.60 39.89 39.91
CA LYS A 666 54.39 38.71 40.76
C LYS A 666 53.24 38.90 41.78
N THR A 667 52.37 37.90 41.92
CA THR A 667 51.15 37.92 42.78
C THR A 667 51.46 37.51 44.24
N ALA A 668 50.87 38.17 45.25
CA ALA A 668 51.12 37.91 46.68
C ALA A 668 50.33 36.69 47.24
N VAL A 669 50.93 35.92 48.16
CA VAL A 669 50.37 34.68 48.76
C VAL A 669 49.85 34.94 50.18
N SER A 670 48.63 34.50 50.52
CA SER A 670 48.05 34.60 51.89
C SER A 670 47.91 33.20 52.52
N THR A 671 48.40 33.03 53.75
CA THR A 671 48.41 31.75 54.50
C THR A 671 47.22 31.60 55.46
N GLY A 672 46.42 32.65 55.68
CA GLY A 672 45.23 32.63 56.53
C GLY A 672 45.48 32.69 58.05
N PHE A 673 46.72 32.53 58.52
CA PHE A 673 47.08 32.66 59.94
C PHE A 673 47.72 34.01 60.23
N ALA A 674 47.26 34.68 61.29
CA ALA A 674 47.70 36.05 61.60
C ALA A 674 49.17 36.12 62.06
N ASP A 675 49.69 35.04 62.63
CA ASP A 675 51.06 34.89 63.11
C ASP A 675 52.03 34.32 62.06
N VAL A 676 51.58 34.19 60.80
CA VAL A 676 52.41 33.74 59.67
C VAL A 676 52.44 34.82 58.59
N PRO A 677 53.41 35.75 58.64
CA PRO A 677 53.58 36.77 57.61
C PRO A 677 53.76 36.15 56.21
N ALA A 678 53.15 36.76 55.20
CA ALA A 678 53.15 36.25 53.81
C ALA A 678 54.54 36.10 53.20
N ASP A 679 55.52 36.86 53.69
CA ASP A 679 56.92 36.86 53.27
C ASP A 679 57.84 36.05 54.20
N ALA A 680 57.30 35.44 55.26
CA ALA A 680 58.08 34.59 56.13
C ALA A 680 58.60 33.37 55.35
N TYR A 681 59.86 32.99 55.56
CA TYR A 681 60.48 31.90 54.79
C TYR A 681 59.75 30.56 54.94
N PHE A 682 58.96 30.37 56.01
CA PHE A 682 58.16 29.19 56.28
C PHE A 682 56.69 29.32 55.85
N ALA A 683 56.25 30.47 55.31
CA ALA A 683 54.86 30.73 54.95
C ALA A 683 54.32 29.69 53.94
N ASP A 684 55.12 29.37 52.92
CA ASP A 684 54.77 28.36 51.92
C ASP A 684 54.68 26.95 52.54
N ALA A 685 55.58 26.64 53.49
CA ALA A 685 55.58 25.35 54.18
C ALA A 685 54.39 25.19 55.13
N VAL A 686 53.99 26.27 55.81
CA VAL A 686 52.78 26.31 56.66
C VAL A 686 51.53 26.11 55.81
N LYS A 687 51.42 26.85 54.70
CA LYS A 687 50.30 26.69 53.77
C LYS A 687 50.21 25.26 53.24
N TRP A 688 51.33 24.67 52.84
CA TRP A 688 51.37 23.28 52.42
C TRP A 688 50.91 22.33 53.52
N ALA A 689 51.40 22.51 54.75
CA ALA A 689 51.05 21.63 55.87
C ALA A 689 49.54 21.67 56.18
N VAL A 690 48.91 22.83 56.04
CA VAL A 690 47.46 23.00 56.23
C VAL A 690 46.66 22.47 55.05
N ASP A 691 47.06 22.80 53.81
CA ASP A 691 46.40 22.32 52.59
C ASP A 691 46.44 20.79 52.48
N LYS A 692 47.51 20.16 52.99
CA LYS A 692 47.65 18.70 53.07
C LYS A 692 47.03 18.09 54.33
N GLY A 693 46.43 18.89 55.20
CA GLY A 693 45.77 18.42 56.42
C GLY A 693 46.74 17.81 57.45
N MET A 694 48.03 18.12 57.37
CA MET A 694 49.02 17.67 58.34
C MET A 694 48.73 18.29 59.71
N THR A 695 48.37 19.57 59.72
CA THR A 695 47.92 20.33 60.89
C THR A 695 46.92 21.41 60.49
N ASN A 696 46.09 21.85 61.44
CA ASN A 696 45.19 23.00 61.26
C ASN A 696 45.67 24.25 62.02
N GLY A 697 46.89 24.21 62.57
CA GLY A 697 47.40 25.23 63.51
C GLY A 697 46.97 24.95 64.96
N LEU A 698 47.39 25.83 65.88
CA LEU A 698 47.01 25.75 67.29
C LEU A 698 45.55 26.18 67.51
N THR A 699 45.09 27.14 66.71
CA THR A 699 43.70 27.63 66.66
C THR A 699 43.35 28.04 65.23
N ASP A 700 42.09 28.37 64.96
CA ASP A 700 41.62 28.76 63.62
C ASP A 700 42.34 29.99 63.01
N THR A 701 43.02 30.80 63.83
CA THR A 701 43.71 32.02 63.35
C THR A 701 45.20 32.09 63.72
N MET A 702 45.72 31.12 64.48
CA MET A 702 47.12 31.08 64.92
C MET A 702 47.76 29.72 64.63
N PHE A 703 48.90 29.71 63.96
CA PHE A 703 49.66 28.51 63.66
C PHE A 703 50.64 28.13 64.78
N GLY A 704 51.22 29.10 65.46
CA GLY A 704 52.27 28.92 66.47
C GLY A 704 53.63 28.50 65.92
N PRO A 705 54.19 29.16 64.87
CA PRO A 705 55.37 28.67 64.15
C PRO A 705 56.67 28.63 64.98
N TYR A 706 56.70 29.34 66.12
CA TYR A 706 57.87 29.42 67.00
C TYR A 706 57.71 28.61 68.29
N GLU A 707 56.56 27.97 68.51
CA GLU A 707 56.32 27.12 69.68
C GLU A 707 56.93 25.72 69.47
N PRO A 708 57.48 25.09 70.52
CA PRO A 708 58.03 23.74 70.39
C PRO A 708 56.90 22.73 70.23
N CYS A 709 56.95 21.92 69.16
CA CYS A 709 56.00 20.81 69.02
C CYS A 709 56.16 19.79 70.15
N THR A 710 55.06 19.42 70.78
CA THR A 710 55.02 18.35 71.76
C THR A 710 55.24 17.00 71.09
N ARG A 711 55.70 16.01 71.87
CA ARG A 711 55.92 14.65 71.35
C ARG A 711 54.65 14.05 70.73
N ALA A 712 53.47 14.39 71.25
CA ALA A 712 52.19 13.94 70.71
C ALA A 712 51.88 14.56 69.33
N GLU A 713 52.15 15.86 69.15
CA GLU A 713 51.99 16.56 67.87
C GLU A 713 52.95 16.03 66.81
N ILE A 714 54.22 15.83 67.16
CA ILE A 714 55.23 15.30 66.23
C ILE A 714 54.81 13.90 65.74
N VAL A 715 54.41 13.01 66.65
CA VAL A 715 53.94 11.67 66.27
C VAL A 715 52.65 11.75 65.45
N THR A 716 51.77 12.71 65.73
CA THR A 716 50.55 12.92 64.94
C THR A 716 50.85 13.42 63.53
N PHE A 717 51.77 14.37 63.35
CA PHE A 717 52.17 14.86 62.03
C PHE A 717 52.85 13.76 61.23
N LEU A 718 53.75 12.99 61.85
CA LEU A 718 54.39 11.85 61.20
C LEU A 718 53.39 10.74 60.87
N TYR A 719 52.44 10.47 61.76
CA TYR A 719 51.38 9.48 61.53
C TYR A 719 50.46 9.93 60.38
N ARG A 720 50.05 11.20 60.33
CA ARG A 720 49.24 11.75 59.21
C ARG A 720 50.01 11.75 57.90
N ALA A 721 51.29 12.09 57.92
CA ALA A 721 52.15 11.98 56.76
C ALA A 721 52.31 10.52 56.29
N TYR A 722 52.24 9.53 57.19
CA TYR A 722 52.39 8.11 56.87
C TYR A 722 51.08 7.38 56.52
N GLN A 723 49.94 7.75 57.14
CA GLN A 723 48.61 7.14 56.97
C GLN A 723 47.87 7.56 55.70
N GLY A 724 48.57 8.32 54.86
CA GLY A 724 48.21 8.53 53.48
C GLY A 724 47.31 9.73 53.28
N LYS A 725 47.29 10.13 52.00
CA LYS A 725 46.51 11.23 51.42
C LYS A 725 47.23 12.57 51.40
#